data_AF-A0A1F7JL08-F1
#
_entry.id   AF-A0A1F7JL08-F1
#
_cell.length_a   1.000
_cell.length_b   1.000
_cell.length_c   1.000
_cell.angle_alpha   90.00
_cell.angle_beta   90.00
_cell.angle_gamma   90.00
#
_symmetry.space_group_name_H-M   'P 1'
#
loop_
_entity.id
_entity.type
_entity.pdbx_description
1 polymer ?
#
loop_
_entity_poly.entity_id
_entity_poly.type
_entity_poly.pdbx_seq_one_letter_code
_entity_poly.pdbx_strand_id
1 'polypeptide(L)'
;MKRLRLVSFLIIFFIFNIAFCIQTQAQELIPFKSNSWELYQNAGQIEFIEDQEIKMTSSNYANSTSFALHDFTNSVDSNYEFLFGINYPNITPFGVGFILGNLHPDNQRSITQPYDLSEIVFFQIWQDTTNKFHFRICPDLYNDSLCKVNPTVLSTLDSRNRIINTITSDLIHFRLKKVNNVVTIYIKNISRNAPEDKLTEFTSTRIPKYILLGNYNKTETSVNFSNITLTRISSTPPSSKLILLPGLFGSWNRNAIISNVPAEWDQWQLNPVVHDYDGIINSLKNIGKVENQDFFVFPYDWRKSVVDSATDLNSFITAKVPDSNTKVNLVGHSLGGLVSRTYGQKNNSAKIDKLLTVGSPHSGAAETYKAVAGGDIGSTNGFDWLSKQVILKLYKHNYETDRQTIVSMVPSLLDLLPTYNYLKQKDGSFIPYSGMQVKNNTFIDLNLSFPNLFNQLHTIYGEKGDTTFGYTINARSLKDKLLGAYPDGRPQQTLYDIGDAVIVSNSARAGNNQYLLPNLDHGEIIRTKPGIKKIFDILGLPYSDSQIVEGQASDIKPASLYLLLSSFKKKAKIRYNDQEFTDQDGNLLIPAAKSGHYRLEIIGEGKDPYSLYLLQTANNQEFWESISLKDNRIFEFDFNSQKIKPFLLTQNQPMIVFDDFLDDLYKLSQENSKISAIYKKTLDAKKAYLKHDQSLLKSQLDQIHQNLLSQIGRLSTDKYNRYFEIINKFENLYQSVLTKNIDSLCGVSSCLFDINKIKKMFTNCEKSKKTALLCQEAEAKMNLLTQIDTRSSPLLVQIMNKSIEQLLKLAGSKI
;
A
#
# COMPACT_ATOMS: atom_id res chain seq x y z
N MET A 1 -6.35 -54.42 -18.34
CA MET A 1 -7.79 -54.46 -17.98
C MET A 1 -8.32 -53.03 -17.94
N LYS A 2 -9.28 -52.74 -18.85
CA LYS A 2 -10.29 -51.65 -18.89
C LYS A 2 -9.83 -50.20 -18.56
N ARG A 3 -9.96 -49.20 -19.42
CA ARG A 3 -10.65 -49.08 -20.72
C ARG A 3 -10.13 -47.83 -21.45
N LEU A 4 -9.61 -48.04 -22.66
CA LEU A 4 -9.82 -47.15 -23.81
C LEU A 4 -11.32 -46.90 -24.01
N ARG A 5 -11.69 -45.69 -24.45
CA ARG A 5 -12.87 -45.27 -25.25
C ARG A 5 -13.54 -44.00 -24.67
N LEU A 6 -13.30 -42.85 -25.30
CA LEU A 6 -14.31 -42.04 -26.01
C LEU A 6 -13.63 -40.76 -26.54
N VAL A 7 -12.93 -40.91 -27.66
CA VAL A 7 -12.78 -39.83 -28.65
C VAL A 7 -13.88 -40.10 -29.66
N SER A 8 -14.61 -39.06 -30.08
CA SER A 8 -15.80 -39.08 -30.96
C SER A 8 -17.13 -39.08 -30.20
N PHE A 9 -17.61 -37.88 -29.85
CA PHE A 9 -19.01 -37.42 -29.97
C PHE A 9 -19.11 -36.06 -29.25
N LEU A 10 -18.90 -34.96 -29.97
CA LEU A 10 -19.59 -33.67 -29.83
C LEU A 10 -18.94 -32.64 -30.79
N ILE A 11 -18.99 -32.96 -32.09
CA ILE A 11 -19.12 -31.95 -33.13
C ILE A 11 -20.62 -31.94 -33.44
N ILE A 12 -21.21 -30.75 -33.60
CA ILE A 12 -22.65 -30.45 -33.76
C ILE A 12 -23.38 -30.17 -32.43
N PHE A 13 -23.13 -28.99 -31.86
CA PHE A 13 -24.13 -28.00 -31.39
C PHE A 13 -23.40 -26.86 -30.64
N PHE A 14 -22.60 -26.08 -31.37
CA PHE A 14 -22.24 -24.71 -30.96
C PHE A 14 -22.89 -23.77 -31.96
N ILE A 15 -24.22 -23.68 -31.90
CA ILE A 15 -24.92 -22.51 -32.42
C ILE A 15 -24.58 -21.40 -31.44
N PHE A 16 -23.94 -20.37 -31.98
CA PHE A 16 -23.73 -19.06 -31.36
C PHE A 16 -24.93 -18.65 -30.50
N ASN A 17 -24.83 -18.82 -29.18
CA ASN A 17 -25.52 -17.96 -28.22
C ASN A 17 -24.52 -16.88 -27.82
N ILE A 18 -24.27 -15.94 -28.74
CA ILE A 18 -23.95 -14.58 -28.32
C ILE A 18 -25.24 -14.10 -27.66
N ALA A 19 -25.39 -14.38 -26.36
CA ALA A 19 -26.14 -13.48 -25.54
C ALA A 19 -25.29 -12.21 -25.50
N PHE A 20 -25.57 -11.28 -26.43
CA PHE A 20 -25.27 -9.88 -26.22
C PHE A 20 -25.99 -9.54 -24.92
N CYS A 21 -25.28 -9.69 -23.79
CA CYS A 21 -25.65 -9.00 -22.58
C CYS A 21 -25.41 -7.54 -22.95
N ILE A 22 -26.43 -6.89 -23.48
CA ILE A 22 -26.47 -5.44 -23.59
C ILE A 22 -26.39 -4.97 -22.15
N GLN A 23 -25.16 -4.68 -21.73
CA GLN A 23 -24.89 -3.92 -20.54
C GLN A 23 -25.54 -2.57 -20.85
N THR A 24 -26.79 -2.39 -20.41
CA THR A 24 -27.46 -1.10 -20.45
C THR A 24 -26.64 -0.21 -19.52
N GLN A 25 -25.64 0.46 -20.07
CA GLN A 25 -24.97 1.56 -19.41
C GLN A 25 -26.09 2.55 -19.12
N ALA A 26 -26.33 2.87 -17.85
CA ALA A 26 -27.37 3.81 -17.47
C ALA A 26 -27.06 5.13 -18.18
N GLN A 27 -27.77 5.41 -19.27
CA GLN A 27 -27.64 6.65 -19.99
C GLN A 27 -28.19 7.73 -19.07
N GLU A 28 -27.48 8.85 -18.93
CA GLU A 28 -27.97 9.95 -18.10
C GLU A 28 -29.13 10.63 -18.85
N LEU A 29 -30.34 10.12 -18.64
CA LEU A 29 -31.54 10.58 -19.33
C LEU A 29 -32.13 11.87 -18.73
N ILE A 30 -31.60 12.33 -17.59
CA ILE A 30 -32.00 13.58 -16.94
C ILE A 30 -30.76 14.47 -16.84
N PRO A 31 -30.61 15.49 -17.69
CA PRO A 31 -29.48 16.40 -17.60
C PRO A 31 -29.68 17.38 -16.45
N PHE A 32 -28.65 17.60 -15.63
CA PHE A 32 -28.69 18.61 -14.56
C PHE A 32 -28.05 19.93 -14.99
N LYS A 33 -28.12 20.24 -16.29
CA LYS A 33 -27.55 21.46 -16.90
C LYS A 33 -28.64 22.29 -17.55
N SER A 34 -28.67 23.58 -17.24
CA SER A 34 -29.73 24.50 -17.69
C SER A 34 -29.89 24.55 -19.22
N ASN A 35 -28.79 24.43 -19.98
CA ASN A 35 -28.81 24.47 -21.44
C ASN A 35 -29.49 23.27 -22.12
N SER A 36 -29.80 22.21 -21.35
CA SER A 36 -30.51 21.03 -21.85
C SER A 36 -32.02 21.12 -21.62
N TRP A 37 -32.50 22.21 -21.01
CA TRP A 37 -33.91 22.42 -20.69
C TRP A 37 -34.45 23.69 -21.35
N GLU A 38 -35.70 23.64 -21.80
CA GLU A 38 -36.49 24.84 -22.04
C GLU A 38 -37.10 25.30 -20.72
N LEU A 39 -36.87 26.57 -20.36
CA LEU A 39 -37.20 27.10 -19.04
C LEU A 39 -38.33 28.13 -19.13
N TYR A 40 -39.42 27.90 -18.39
CA TYR A 40 -40.56 28.80 -18.28
C TYR A 40 -40.65 29.30 -16.84
N GLN A 41 -40.08 30.46 -16.55
CA GLN A 41 -39.98 30.98 -15.18
C GLN A 41 -41.35 31.41 -14.60
N ASN A 42 -42.25 31.96 -15.43
CA ASN A 42 -43.58 32.45 -15.00
C ASN A 42 -43.48 33.27 -13.69
N ALA A 43 -44.23 32.92 -12.64
CA ALA A 43 -44.16 33.55 -11.32
C ALA A 43 -43.31 32.76 -10.31
N GLY A 44 -42.25 32.08 -10.76
CA GLY A 44 -41.35 31.29 -9.93
C GLY A 44 -39.88 31.52 -10.29
N GLN A 45 -39.02 30.66 -9.75
CA GLN A 45 -37.60 30.59 -10.08
C GLN A 45 -37.18 29.14 -10.32
N ILE A 46 -36.34 28.92 -11.33
CA ILE A 46 -35.70 27.65 -11.66
C ILE A 46 -34.19 27.84 -11.53
N GLU A 47 -33.58 27.11 -10.61
CA GLU A 47 -32.16 27.17 -10.29
C GLU A 47 -31.52 25.80 -10.51
N PHE A 48 -30.35 25.77 -11.16
CA PHE A 48 -29.53 24.58 -11.35
C PHE A 48 -28.30 24.70 -10.44
N ILE A 49 -28.08 23.73 -9.55
CA ILE A 49 -27.03 23.77 -8.53
C ILE A 49 -26.00 22.68 -8.84
N GLU A 50 -24.76 23.08 -9.10
CA GLU A 50 -23.55 22.22 -9.22
C GLU A 50 -23.69 20.99 -10.15
N ASP A 51 -24.53 21.04 -11.18
CA ASP A 51 -24.88 19.88 -12.02
C ASP A 51 -25.44 18.68 -11.20
N GLN A 52 -26.01 18.92 -10.01
CA GLN A 52 -26.55 17.89 -9.12
C GLN A 52 -28.03 18.10 -8.78
N GLU A 53 -28.53 19.34 -8.79
CA GLU A 53 -29.92 19.63 -8.41
C GLU A 53 -30.59 20.60 -9.38
N ILE A 54 -31.91 20.41 -9.58
CA ILE A 54 -32.81 21.39 -10.19
C ILE A 54 -33.82 21.78 -9.12
N LYS A 55 -33.74 23.03 -8.66
CA LYS A 55 -34.62 23.57 -7.64
C LYS A 55 -35.62 24.51 -8.29
N MET A 56 -36.90 24.28 -7.99
CA MET A 56 -38.00 25.10 -8.47
C MET A 56 -38.78 25.67 -7.31
N THR A 57 -38.87 26.99 -7.28
CA THR A 57 -39.59 27.73 -6.22
C THR A 57 -40.71 28.57 -6.81
N SER A 58 -41.85 28.59 -6.13
CA SER A 58 -43.00 29.42 -6.49
C SER A 58 -42.99 30.76 -5.73
N SER A 59 -43.64 31.78 -6.30
CA SER A 59 -44.06 32.95 -5.53
C SER A 59 -45.22 32.58 -4.58
N ASN A 60 -45.34 33.29 -3.45
CA ASN A 60 -46.32 32.99 -2.39
C ASN A 60 -47.77 32.83 -2.90
N TYR A 61 -48.18 33.60 -3.91
CA TYR A 61 -49.49 33.50 -4.57
C TYR A 61 -49.36 33.91 -6.04
N ALA A 62 -49.69 33.03 -6.98
CA ALA A 62 -49.70 33.32 -8.41
C ALA A 62 -50.78 32.57 -9.18
N ASN A 63 -51.12 33.05 -10.39
CA ASN A 63 -52.04 32.36 -11.30
C ASN A 63 -51.34 31.31 -12.19
N SER A 64 -50.00 31.23 -12.14
CA SER A 64 -49.18 30.32 -12.93
C SER A 64 -47.83 30.11 -12.23
N THR A 65 -47.23 28.94 -12.37
CA THR A 65 -45.92 28.63 -11.76
C THR A 65 -44.88 28.28 -12.82
N SER A 66 -43.62 28.24 -12.42
CA SER A 66 -42.52 27.84 -13.29
C SER A 66 -42.65 26.37 -13.71
N PHE A 67 -42.19 26.05 -14.92
CA PHE A 67 -41.88 24.67 -15.33
C PHE A 67 -40.70 24.62 -16.29
N ALA A 68 -40.07 23.46 -16.40
CA ALA A 68 -38.94 23.18 -17.27
C ALA A 68 -39.22 21.92 -18.09
N LEU A 69 -38.71 21.90 -19.32
CA LEU A 69 -38.86 20.78 -20.24
C LEU A 69 -37.54 20.28 -20.76
N HIS A 70 -37.41 18.97 -20.83
CA HIS A 70 -36.30 18.33 -21.51
C HIS A 70 -36.83 17.39 -22.59
N ASP A 71 -36.52 17.68 -23.85
CA ASP A 71 -36.78 16.80 -24.99
C ASP A 71 -35.63 15.80 -25.13
N PHE A 72 -35.96 14.52 -25.11
CA PHE A 72 -35.04 13.41 -25.32
C PHE A 72 -35.54 12.43 -26.39
N THR A 73 -36.42 12.86 -27.29
CA THR A 73 -37.12 12.03 -28.30
C THR A 73 -36.20 11.08 -29.10
N ASN A 74 -34.93 11.45 -29.31
CA ASN A 74 -33.95 10.67 -30.07
C ASN A 74 -32.90 9.95 -29.21
N SER A 75 -33.06 9.96 -27.89
CA SER A 75 -32.03 9.55 -26.93
C SER A 75 -32.39 8.30 -26.13
N VAL A 76 -33.55 7.69 -26.37
CA VAL A 76 -34.10 6.58 -25.57
C VAL A 76 -34.60 5.45 -26.48
N ASP A 77 -34.03 4.25 -26.28
CA ASP A 77 -34.40 3.02 -26.99
C ASP A 77 -35.61 2.31 -26.33
N SER A 78 -35.96 1.12 -26.82
CA SER A 78 -37.04 0.29 -26.26
C SER A 78 -36.80 -0.15 -24.80
N ASN A 79 -35.54 -0.20 -24.38
CA ASN A 79 -35.09 -0.47 -23.01
C ASN A 79 -34.48 0.80 -22.41
N TYR A 80 -34.92 1.19 -21.22
CA TYR A 80 -34.42 2.42 -20.59
C TYR A 80 -34.52 2.36 -19.07
N GLU A 81 -33.73 3.21 -18.41
CA GLU A 81 -33.77 3.39 -16.96
C GLU A 81 -33.67 4.87 -16.62
N PHE A 82 -34.62 5.39 -15.85
CA PHE A 82 -34.58 6.73 -15.26
C PHE A 82 -34.35 6.60 -13.76
N LEU A 83 -33.38 7.35 -13.23
CA LEU A 83 -33.01 7.33 -11.82
C LEU A 83 -32.90 8.77 -11.31
N PHE A 84 -33.75 9.15 -10.35
CA PHE A 84 -33.81 10.53 -9.86
C PHE A 84 -34.41 10.64 -8.46
N GLY A 85 -33.99 11.66 -7.72
CA GLY A 85 -34.47 11.97 -6.39
C GLY A 85 -35.44 13.14 -6.42
N ILE A 86 -36.51 13.10 -5.64
CA ILE A 86 -37.44 14.22 -5.46
C ILE A 86 -37.58 14.55 -3.99
N ASN A 87 -37.57 15.84 -3.69
CA ASN A 87 -37.94 16.38 -2.40
C ASN A 87 -38.94 17.55 -2.57
N TYR A 88 -39.91 17.62 -1.68
CA TYR A 88 -40.84 18.74 -1.54
C TYR A 88 -40.70 19.31 -0.13
N PRO A 89 -40.03 20.47 0.03
CA PRO A 89 -39.86 21.06 1.35
C PRO A 89 -41.19 21.54 1.96
N ASN A 90 -42.16 21.92 1.12
CA ASN A 90 -43.49 22.36 1.55
C ASN A 90 -44.57 21.78 0.63
N ILE A 91 -45.73 21.44 1.19
CA ILE A 91 -46.91 20.91 0.48
C ILE A 91 -48.03 21.96 0.53
N THR A 92 -48.44 22.47 -0.63
CA THR A 92 -49.55 23.42 -0.80
C THR A 92 -50.67 22.88 -1.72
N PRO A 93 -51.91 23.40 -1.70
CA PRO A 93 -53.00 22.79 -2.48
C PRO A 93 -52.78 22.78 -4.00
N PHE A 94 -51.90 23.60 -4.56
CA PHE A 94 -51.62 23.53 -6.00
C PHE A 94 -50.24 22.92 -6.22
N GLY A 95 -50.22 21.76 -6.88
CA GLY A 95 -48.97 21.03 -7.01
C GLY A 95 -48.12 21.44 -8.19
N VAL A 96 -46.85 21.14 -8.01
CA VAL A 96 -45.83 21.00 -9.05
C VAL A 96 -45.36 19.54 -9.01
N GLY A 97 -44.72 19.06 -10.07
CA GLY A 97 -44.28 17.68 -10.06
C GLY A 97 -43.29 17.33 -11.14
N PHE A 98 -43.14 16.02 -11.34
CA PHE A 98 -42.33 15.41 -12.38
C PHE A 98 -43.26 14.61 -13.30
N ILE A 99 -43.16 14.84 -14.61
CA ILE A 99 -43.88 14.08 -15.63
C ILE A 99 -42.86 13.53 -16.61
N LEU A 100 -42.98 12.25 -16.89
CA LEU A 100 -42.39 11.58 -18.03
C LEU A 100 -43.51 11.35 -19.04
N GLY A 101 -43.35 11.87 -20.26
CA GLY A 101 -44.45 12.08 -21.18
C GLY A 101 -44.14 11.91 -22.66
N ASN A 102 -45.18 11.88 -23.50
CA ASN A 102 -45.05 11.76 -24.95
C ASN A 102 -45.35 13.05 -25.71
N LEU A 103 -46.33 13.82 -25.24
CA LEU A 103 -46.70 15.14 -25.76
C LEU A 103 -46.30 16.22 -24.75
N HIS A 104 -45.70 17.30 -25.22
CA HIS A 104 -45.40 18.47 -24.40
C HIS A 104 -46.60 19.46 -24.37
N PRO A 105 -47.12 19.88 -23.20
CA PRO A 105 -48.25 20.81 -23.08
C PRO A 105 -47.92 22.28 -23.36
N ASP A 106 -48.88 23.07 -23.88
CA ASP A 106 -48.72 24.52 -24.05
C ASP A 106 -48.51 25.25 -22.70
N ASN A 107 -47.61 26.24 -22.69
CA ASN A 107 -47.38 27.11 -21.53
C ASN A 107 -48.64 27.91 -21.18
N GLN A 108 -48.99 27.96 -19.90
CA GLN A 108 -50.12 28.72 -19.33
C GLN A 108 -51.50 28.32 -19.86
N ARG A 109 -51.69 27.06 -20.23
CA ARG A 109 -53.02 26.55 -20.58
C ARG A 109 -53.97 26.63 -19.39
N SER A 110 -55.19 27.09 -19.62
CA SER A 110 -56.20 27.20 -18.56
C SER A 110 -56.53 25.81 -18.00
N ILE A 111 -56.58 25.68 -16.67
CA ILE A 111 -56.97 24.44 -15.99
C ILE A 111 -58.41 24.01 -16.36
N THR A 112 -59.24 24.93 -16.84
CA THR A 112 -60.60 24.65 -17.34
C THR A 112 -60.65 24.05 -18.74
N GLN A 113 -59.51 23.97 -19.44
CA GLN A 113 -59.35 23.30 -20.73
C GLN A 113 -58.22 22.27 -20.67
N PRO A 114 -58.30 21.24 -19.81
CA PRO A 114 -57.20 20.31 -19.63
C PRO A 114 -56.93 19.49 -20.90
N TYR A 115 -55.68 19.09 -21.09
CA TYR A 115 -55.35 18.05 -22.06
C TYR A 115 -55.89 16.68 -21.60
N ASP A 116 -56.01 15.75 -22.55
CA ASP A 116 -56.10 14.35 -22.19
C ASP A 116 -54.77 13.93 -21.55
N LEU A 117 -54.84 13.56 -20.27
CA LEU A 117 -53.66 13.14 -19.50
C LEU A 117 -52.98 11.92 -20.12
N SER A 118 -53.69 11.05 -20.85
CA SER A 118 -53.07 9.90 -21.51
C SER A 118 -52.11 10.30 -22.62
N GLU A 119 -52.27 11.48 -23.24
CA GLU A 119 -51.37 11.99 -24.27
C GLU A 119 -50.07 12.54 -23.67
N ILE A 120 -50.18 13.19 -22.51
CA ILE A 120 -49.05 13.89 -21.87
C ILE A 120 -48.33 12.99 -20.88
N VAL A 121 -49.05 12.20 -20.09
CA VAL A 121 -48.49 11.42 -19.00
C VAL A 121 -48.24 10.01 -19.48
N PHE A 122 -47.02 9.53 -19.24
CA PHE A 122 -46.70 8.12 -19.18
C PHE A 122 -46.47 7.70 -17.72
N PHE A 123 -45.68 8.51 -17.00
CA PHE A 123 -45.50 8.42 -15.56
C PHE A 123 -45.51 9.84 -14.96
N GLN A 124 -46.19 10.03 -13.84
CA GLN A 124 -46.30 11.32 -13.18
C GLN A 124 -46.18 11.15 -11.67
N ILE A 125 -45.36 11.99 -11.05
CA ILE A 125 -45.36 12.28 -9.61
C ILE A 125 -45.88 13.69 -9.48
N TRP A 126 -46.96 13.85 -8.73
CA TRP A 126 -47.67 15.12 -8.65
C TRP A 126 -48.16 15.35 -7.25
N GLN A 127 -48.48 16.61 -6.98
CA GLN A 127 -49.19 16.99 -5.78
C GLN A 127 -50.52 17.65 -6.16
N ASP A 128 -51.58 17.48 -5.40
CA ASP A 128 -52.88 18.03 -5.77
C ASP A 128 -53.52 18.90 -4.67
N THR A 129 -54.75 19.32 -4.95
CA THR A 129 -55.63 20.15 -4.09
C THR A 129 -55.95 19.55 -2.74
N THR A 130 -55.57 18.30 -2.50
CA THR A 130 -55.76 17.61 -1.21
C THR A 130 -54.52 17.66 -0.32
N ASN A 131 -53.46 18.39 -0.70
CA ASN A 131 -52.18 18.44 0.01
C ASN A 131 -51.52 17.06 0.15
N LYS A 132 -51.63 16.23 -0.88
CA LYS A 132 -51.06 14.87 -0.89
C LYS A 132 -50.16 14.66 -2.10
N PHE A 133 -49.17 13.78 -1.93
CA PHE A 133 -48.38 13.25 -3.03
C PHE A 133 -49.09 12.08 -3.69
N HIS A 134 -49.12 12.15 -5.01
CA HIS A 134 -49.80 11.23 -5.89
C HIS A 134 -48.86 10.75 -6.96
N PHE A 135 -49.02 9.50 -7.34
CA PHE A 135 -48.39 8.98 -8.54
C PHE A 135 -49.47 8.54 -9.52
N ARG A 136 -49.21 8.73 -10.81
CA ARG A 136 -50.10 8.35 -11.90
C ARG A 136 -49.30 7.67 -12.99
N ILE A 137 -49.92 6.66 -13.60
CA ILE A 137 -49.34 5.84 -14.66
C ILE A 137 -50.36 5.71 -15.78
N CYS A 138 -49.92 5.93 -17.01
CA CYS A 138 -50.75 5.88 -18.21
C CYS A 138 -50.00 5.07 -19.29
N PRO A 139 -50.06 3.73 -19.22
CA PRO A 139 -49.23 2.85 -20.04
C PRO A 139 -49.62 2.80 -21.52
N ASP A 140 -50.88 3.07 -21.87
CA ASP A 140 -51.37 3.07 -23.26
C ASP A 140 -52.02 4.41 -23.66
N LEU A 141 -52.02 4.70 -24.96
CA LEU A 141 -52.65 5.91 -25.53
C LEU A 141 -54.16 5.71 -25.69
N TYR A 142 -54.94 6.77 -25.46
CA TYR A 142 -56.38 6.90 -25.76
C TYR A 142 -57.35 5.96 -25.05
N ASN A 143 -56.90 4.91 -24.36
CA ASN A 143 -57.81 4.07 -23.58
C ASN A 143 -57.10 3.22 -22.51
N ASP A 144 -56.98 3.76 -21.30
CA ASP A 144 -56.65 2.94 -20.13
C ASP A 144 -57.50 3.32 -18.92
N SER A 145 -58.05 2.30 -18.26
CA SER A 145 -58.68 2.42 -16.96
C SER A 145 -57.68 2.90 -15.91
N LEU A 146 -56.40 2.50 -15.96
CA LEU A 146 -55.36 2.92 -15.02
C LEU A 146 -55.05 4.42 -15.08
N CYS A 147 -55.16 5.05 -16.26
CA CYS A 147 -54.98 6.49 -16.42
C CYS A 147 -56.19 7.29 -15.87
N LYS A 148 -57.38 6.66 -15.85
CA LYS A 148 -58.66 7.23 -15.40
C LYS A 148 -59.01 6.92 -13.95
N VAL A 149 -58.30 6.01 -13.27
CA VAL A 149 -58.44 5.82 -11.82
C VAL A 149 -57.88 7.05 -11.10
N ASN A 150 -58.59 7.53 -10.06
CA ASN A 150 -58.07 8.58 -9.19
C ASN A 150 -56.62 8.26 -8.79
N PRO A 151 -55.71 9.25 -8.80
CA PRO A 151 -54.32 9.03 -8.48
C PRO A 151 -54.22 8.23 -7.18
N THR A 152 -53.44 7.15 -7.22
CA THR A 152 -53.26 6.36 -6.01
C THR A 152 -52.43 7.22 -5.07
N VAL A 153 -52.98 7.55 -3.91
CA VAL A 153 -52.25 8.30 -2.90
C VAL A 153 -51.09 7.42 -2.45
N LEU A 154 -49.89 7.97 -2.31
CA LEU A 154 -48.77 7.23 -1.70
C LEU A 154 -49.13 6.66 -0.32
N SER A 155 -50.11 7.26 0.39
CA SER A 155 -50.63 6.75 1.66
C SER A 155 -51.47 5.47 1.55
N THR A 156 -51.90 5.06 0.35
CA THR A 156 -52.74 3.86 0.12
C THR A 156 -51.98 2.67 -0.46
N LEU A 157 -50.68 2.82 -0.73
CA LEU A 157 -49.82 1.74 -1.16
C LEU A 157 -49.18 1.03 0.03
N ASP A 158 -49.87 0.06 0.63
CA ASP A 158 -49.23 -1.18 1.08
C ASP A 158 -50.27 -2.28 1.34
N SER A 159 -50.00 -3.50 0.86
CA SER A 159 -50.67 -4.73 1.31
C SER A 159 -49.97 -5.37 2.52
N ARG A 160 -48.93 -4.71 3.08
CA ARG A 160 -48.11 -5.16 4.22
C ARG A 160 -47.82 -4.12 5.31
N ASN A 161 -48.70 -3.14 5.54
CA ASN A 161 -48.70 -2.31 6.76
C ASN A 161 -47.33 -1.69 7.18
N ARG A 162 -46.56 -1.10 6.26
CA ARG A 162 -45.56 -0.07 6.62
C ARG A 162 -45.95 1.27 6.01
N ILE A 163 -46.66 2.05 6.81
CA ILE A 163 -47.07 3.42 6.53
C ILE A 163 -45.85 4.29 6.18
N ILE A 164 -45.64 4.66 4.92
CA ILE A 164 -44.85 5.87 4.60
C ILE A 164 -45.78 7.06 4.83
N ASN A 165 -45.94 7.45 6.09
CA ASN A 165 -46.39 8.80 6.45
C ASN A 165 -45.28 9.72 5.93
N THR A 166 -45.34 10.15 4.69
CA THR A 166 -44.36 11.08 4.12
C THR A 166 -44.53 12.38 4.89
N ILE A 167 -43.62 12.60 5.83
CA ILE A 167 -43.44 13.91 6.44
C ILE A 167 -42.84 14.76 5.31
N THR A 168 -43.42 15.94 5.11
CA THR A 168 -42.86 17.03 4.29
C THR A 168 -41.35 17.14 4.56
N SER A 169 -40.50 17.19 3.51
CA SER A 169 -39.02 17.26 3.49
C SER A 169 -38.17 15.98 3.27
N ASP A 170 -38.76 14.77 3.23
CA ASP A 170 -37.97 13.55 2.96
C ASP A 170 -37.50 13.47 1.50
N LEU A 171 -36.22 13.10 1.27
CA LEU A 171 -35.69 12.81 -0.06
C LEU A 171 -36.11 11.39 -0.50
N ILE A 172 -36.83 11.31 -1.62
CA ILE A 172 -37.36 10.06 -2.17
C ILE A 172 -36.68 9.77 -3.49
N HIS A 173 -36.07 8.58 -3.59
CA HIS A 173 -35.45 8.10 -4.81
C HIS A 173 -36.44 7.26 -5.62
N PHE A 174 -36.49 7.53 -6.92
CA PHE A 174 -37.27 6.76 -7.89
C PHE A 174 -36.35 6.13 -8.93
N ARG A 175 -36.59 4.86 -9.23
CA ARG A 175 -35.95 4.13 -10.32
C ARG A 175 -37.03 3.53 -11.21
N LEU A 176 -37.15 4.04 -12.43
CA LEU A 176 -38.09 3.58 -13.44
C LEU A 176 -37.31 2.79 -14.49
N LYS A 177 -37.50 1.48 -14.55
CA LYS A 177 -36.78 0.61 -15.48
C LYS A 177 -37.75 -0.06 -16.44
N LYS A 178 -37.51 0.08 -17.75
CA LYS A 178 -38.18 -0.68 -18.79
C LYS A 178 -37.23 -1.68 -19.42
N VAL A 179 -37.63 -2.95 -19.43
CA VAL A 179 -36.97 -4.02 -20.16
C VAL A 179 -38.00 -4.74 -21.01
N ASN A 180 -37.77 -4.77 -22.31
CA ASN A 180 -38.73 -5.14 -23.34
C ASN A 180 -40.01 -4.30 -23.23
N ASN A 181 -41.15 -4.91 -22.94
CA ASN A 181 -42.42 -4.21 -22.72
C ASN A 181 -42.81 -4.14 -21.24
N VAL A 182 -41.93 -4.56 -20.31
CA VAL A 182 -42.22 -4.53 -18.87
C VAL A 182 -41.56 -3.32 -18.26
N VAL A 183 -42.37 -2.49 -17.58
CA VAL A 183 -41.93 -1.30 -16.86
C VAL A 183 -42.09 -1.58 -15.37
N THR A 184 -41.00 -1.50 -14.63
CA THR A 184 -40.97 -1.66 -13.17
C THR A 184 -40.55 -0.35 -12.52
N ILE A 185 -41.31 0.09 -11.51
CA ILE A 185 -41.02 1.28 -10.72
C ILE A 185 -40.55 0.85 -9.34
N TYR A 186 -39.42 1.38 -8.91
CA TYR A 186 -38.90 1.23 -7.56
C TYR A 186 -38.88 2.56 -6.83
N ILE A 187 -39.04 2.49 -5.51
CA ILE A 187 -39.00 3.64 -4.61
C ILE A 187 -38.06 3.34 -3.43
N LYS A 188 -37.33 4.36 -2.97
CA LYS A 188 -36.52 4.28 -1.74
C LYS A 188 -36.59 5.60 -0.98
N ASN A 189 -37.00 5.56 0.29
CA ASN A 189 -36.92 6.72 1.17
C ASN A 189 -35.52 6.77 1.81
N ILE A 190 -34.72 7.77 1.42
CA ILE A 190 -33.33 7.91 1.89
C ILE A 190 -33.28 8.43 3.32
N SER A 191 -34.12 9.40 3.66
CA SER A 191 -34.18 9.98 5.01
C SER A 191 -34.45 8.94 6.10
N ARG A 192 -35.03 7.79 5.74
CA ARG A 192 -35.37 6.69 6.67
C ARG A 192 -34.47 5.45 6.53
N ASN A 193 -33.46 5.51 5.66
CA ASN A 193 -32.57 4.38 5.36
C ASN A 193 -33.32 3.08 5.01
N ALA A 194 -34.45 3.19 4.30
CA ALA A 194 -35.26 2.04 3.90
C ALA A 194 -34.61 1.28 2.73
N PRO A 195 -34.83 -0.05 2.60
CA PRO A 195 -34.48 -0.76 1.37
C PRO A 195 -35.23 -0.19 0.16
N GLU A 196 -34.71 -0.45 -1.05
CA GLU A 196 -35.44 -0.13 -2.27
C GLU A 196 -36.59 -1.13 -2.45
N ASP A 197 -37.81 -0.62 -2.57
CA ASP A 197 -39.03 -1.41 -2.71
C ASP A 197 -39.59 -1.30 -4.14
N LYS A 198 -40.11 -2.41 -4.69
CA LYS A 198 -40.85 -2.39 -5.95
C LYS A 198 -42.23 -1.77 -5.69
N LEU A 199 -42.44 -0.58 -6.23
CA LEU A 199 -43.67 0.19 -6.13
C LEU A 199 -44.79 -0.46 -6.95
N THR A 200 -44.51 -0.72 -8.23
CA THR A 200 -45.47 -1.34 -9.16
C THR A 200 -44.76 -1.83 -10.42
N GLU A 201 -45.47 -2.61 -11.22
CA GLU A 201 -45.02 -3.10 -12.52
C GLU A 201 -46.20 -3.24 -13.46
N PHE A 202 -46.00 -2.84 -14.71
CA PHE A 202 -47.02 -2.89 -15.74
C PHE A 202 -46.37 -3.12 -17.11
N THR A 203 -47.19 -3.46 -18.10
CA THR A 203 -46.72 -3.60 -19.47
C THR A 203 -47.03 -2.34 -20.27
N SER A 204 -46.11 -1.91 -21.11
CA SER A 204 -46.32 -0.79 -22.02
C SER A 204 -45.36 -0.87 -23.20
N THR A 205 -45.88 -0.55 -24.38
CA THR A 205 -45.06 -0.37 -25.59
C THR A 205 -44.57 1.07 -25.74
N ARG A 206 -45.10 2.03 -24.97
CA ARG A 206 -44.74 3.45 -25.07
C ARG A 206 -43.26 3.66 -24.78
N ILE A 207 -42.68 4.61 -25.52
CA ILE A 207 -41.38 5.20 -25.26
C ILE A 207 -41.67 6.68 -24.99
N PRO A 208 -41.40 7.19 -23.78
CA PRO A 208 -41.59 8.60 -23.48
C PRO A 208 -40.58 9.44 -24.27
N LYS A 209 -40.87 10.72 -24.43
CA LYS A 209 -40.13 11.67 -25.26
C LYS A 209 -39.68 12.91 -24.51
N TYR A 210 -40.40 13.29 -23.46
CA TYR A 210 -40.15 14.52 -22.71
C TYR A 210 -40.18 14.29 -21.20
N ILE A 211 -39.36 15.08 -20.50
CA ILE A 211 -39.46 15.30 -19.06
C ILE A 211 -40.06 16.69 -18.86
N LEU A 212 -41.06 16.80 -18.00
CA LEU A 212 -41.56 18.06 -17.50
C LEU A 212 -41.38 18.11 -15.98
N LEU A 213 -40.70 19.14 -15.50
CA LEU A 213 -40.56 19.45 -14.09
C LEU A 213 -41.31 20.75 -13.79
N GLY A 214 -42.21 20.77 -12.81
CA GLY A 214 -43.02 21.95 -12.47
C GLY A 214 -44.51 21.77 -12.80
N ASN A 215 -45.21 22.88 -13.09
CA ASN A 215 -46.61 22.86 -13.50
C ASN A 215 -46.90 23.90 -14.59
N TYR A 216 -47.42 23.42 -15.73
CA TYR A 216 -47.70 24.20 -16.94
C TYR A 216 -49.08 24.89 -16.94
N ASN A 217 -49.96 24.55 -16.00
CA ASN A 217 -51.32 25.06 -15.96
C ASN A 217 -51.40 26.49 -15.41
N LYS A 218 -52.39 27.23 -15.91
CA LYS A 218 -52.82 28.53 -15.40
C LYS A 218 -54.13 28.39 -14.64
N THR A 219 -54.18 28.95 -13.44
CA THR A 219 -55.39 29.02 -12.60
C THR A 219 -56.12 30.34 -12.83
N GLU A 220 -57.44 30.34 -12.64
CA GLU A 220 -58.28 31.54 -12.76
C GLU A 220 -58.01 32.54 -11.62
N THR A 221 -57.67 32.02 -10.44
CA THR A 221 -57.34 32.80 -9.24
C THR A 221 -55.90 32.56 -8.80
N SER A 222 -55.36 33.49 -8.02
CA SER A 222 -54.01 33.40 -7.47
C SER A 222 -53.97 32.38 -6.34
N VAL A 223 -53.05 31.42 -6.44
CA VAL A 223 -52.94 30.28 -5.52
C VAL A 223 -51.49 30.05 -5.12
N ASN A 224 -51.28 29.37 -4.00
CA ASN A 224 -49.95 28.99 -3.54
C ASN A 224 -49.55 27.65 -4.16
N PHE A 225 -48.38 27.61 -4.80
CA PHE A 225 -47.81 26.42 -5.42
C PHE A 225 -46.69 25.83 -4.55
N SER A 226 -46.50 24.52 -4.60
CA SER A 226 -45.41 23.88 -3.87
C SER A 226 -44.05 24.14 -4.53
N ASN A 227 -42.98 24.04 -3.74
CA ASN A 227 -41.61 23.97 -4.24
C ASN A 227 -41.21 22.51 -4.48
N ILE A 228 -40.36 22.27 -5.45
CA ILE A 228 -39.82 20.93 -5.74
C ILE A 228 -38.31 21.02 -6.02
N THR A 229 -37.57 20.06 -5.48
CA THR A 229 -36.17 19.83 -5.84
C THR A 229 -36.06 18.47 -6.50
N LEU A 230 -35.52 18.44 -7.71
CA LEU A 230 -35.07 17.23 -8.39
C LEU A 230 -33.57 17.08 -8.12
N THR A 231 -33.13 15.92 -7.63
CA THR A 231 -31.71 15.65 -7.36
C THR A 231 -31.20 14.52 -8.24
N ARG A 232 -29.96 14.66 -8.69
CA ARG A 232 -29.24 13.65 -9.43
C ARG A 232 -28.95 12.50 -8.48
N ILE A 233 -29.52 11.35 -8.79
CA ILE A 233 -29.06 10.12 -8.17
C ILE A 233 -27.96 9.62 -9.10
N SER A 234 -26.72 9.79 -8.68
CA SER A 234 -25.64 9.05 -9.29
C SER A 234 -26.05 7.58 -9.23
N SER A 235 -26.16 6.92 -10.38
CA SER A 235 -26.07 5.47 -10.46
C SER A 235 -24.66 5.11 -10.00
N THR A 236 -24.38 5.21 -8.71
CA THR A 236 -23.22 4.53 -8.16
C THR A 236 -23.40 3.07 -8.57
N PRO A 237 -22.43 2.49 -9.29
CA PRO A 237 -22.36 1.04 -9.39
C PRO A 237 -22.53 0.47 -7.96
N PRO A 238 -23.10 -0.72 -7.81
CA PRO A 238 -23.37 -1.33 -6.49
C PRO A 238 -22.17 -1.06 -5.57
N SER A 239 -22.45 -0.41 -4.42
CA SER A 239 -21.54 0.17 -3.42
C SER A 239 -20.15 -0.49 -3.36
N SER A 240 -19.32 -0.24 -4.38
CA SER A 240 -18.10 -1.01 -4.55
C SER A 240 -17.14 -0.61 -3.45
N LYS A 241 -16.75 -1.58 -2.64
CA LYS A 241 -15.89 -1.33 -1.49
C LYS A 241 -14.47 -1.10 -1.98
N LEU A 242 -13.82 -0.05 -1.51
CA LEU A 242 -12.43 0.23 -1.86
C LEU A 242 -11.50 -0.61 -0.99
N ILE A 243 -10.48 -1.22 -1.58
CA ILE A 243 -9.43 -1.93 -0.86
C ILE A 243 -8.10 -1.35 -1.30
N LEU A 244 -7.37 -0.74 -0.37
CA LEU A 244 -6.03 -0.21 -0.58
C LEU A 244 -4.98 -1.27 -0.22
N LEU A 245 -4.05 -1.55 -1.13
CA LEU A 245 -2.95 -2.50 -0.91
C LEU A 245 -1.61 -1.75 -0.95
N PRO A 246 -0.85 -1.77 0.16
CA PRO A 246 0.47 -1.17 0.21
C PRO A 246 1.49 -1.95 -0.63
N GLY A 247 2.64 -1.35 -0.86
CA GLY A 247 3.76 -1.92 -1.60
C GLY A 247 4.71 -2.72 -0.72
N LEU A 248 5.84 -3.11 -1.29
CA LEU A 248 6.92 -3.79 -0.58
C LEU A 248 7.32 -2.98 0.67
N PHE A 249 7.44 -3.65 1.82
CA PHE A 249 7.76 -3.05 3.13
C PHE A 249 6.67 -2.16 3.78
N GLY A 250 5.54 -1.92 3.11
CA GLY A 250 4.47 -1.07 3.61
C GLY A 250 3.59 -1.69 4.71
N SER A 251 3.82 -2.95 5.06
CA SER A 251 3.06 -3.66 6.13
C SER A 251 3.99 -4.17 7.22
N TRP A 252 3.46 -4.31 8.42
CA TRP A 252 4.17 -4.75 9.62
C TRP A 252 3.39 -5.82 10.38
N ASN A 253 4.10 -6.85 10.79
CA ASN A 253 3.70 -7.75 11.86
C ASN A 253 4.95 -8.09 12.65
N ARG A 254 4.98 -7.72 13.93
CA ARG A 254 6.17 -7.86 14.77
C ARG A 254 6.66 -9.30 14.91
N ASN A 255 5.78 -10.27 15.12
CA ASN A 255 6.19 -11.66 15.29
C ASN A 255 6.70 -12.26 13.98
N ALA A 256 6.08 -11.91 12.86
CA ALA A 256 6.52 -12.30 11.53
C ALA A 256 7.87 -11.70 11.19
N ILE A 257 8.08 -10.40 11.40
CA ILE A 257 9.31 -9.70 11.02
C ILE A 257 10.44 -9.89 12.05
N ILE A 258 10.20 -9.79 13.35
CA ILE A 258 11.27 -9.89 14.35
C ILE A 258 11.60 -11.34 14.70
N SER A 259 10.59 -12.21 14.75
CA SER A 259 10.74 -13.59 15.24
C SER A 259 10.59 -14.67 14.17
N ASN A 260 10.37 -14.28 12.91
CA ASN A 260 10.11 -15.19 11.79
C ASN A 260 8.97 -16.19 12.01
N VAL A 261 7.96 -15.81 12.79
CA VAL A 261 6.79 -16.66 13.05
C VAL A 261 5.74 -16.36 11.97
N PRO A 262 5.24 -17.36 11.22
CA PRO A 262 4.15 -17.15 10.27
C PRO A 262 2.96 -16.45 10.93
N ALA A 263 2.37 -15.48 10.23
CA ALA A 263 1.22 -14.73 10.69
C ALA A 263 0.10 -14.80 9.64
N GLU A 264 -1.13 -14.93 10.13
CA GLU A 264 -2.33 -14.88 9.29
C GLU A 264 -2.57 -13.46 8.76
N TRP A 265 -3.31 -13.36 7.67
CA TRP A 265 -3.51 -12.09 6.95
C TRP A 265 -4.16 -10.99 7.81
N ASP A 266 -4.99 -11.35 8.79
CA ASP A 266 -5.71 -10.42 9.67
C ASP A 266 -4.86 -9.88 10.83
N GLN A 267 -3.63 -10.39 10.97
CA GLN A 267 -2.68 -9.97 11.99
C GLN A 267 -1.68 -8.91 11.48
N TRP A 268 -1.75 -8.54 10.21
CA TRP A 268 -0.90 -7.52 9.61
C TRP A 268 -1.54 -6.14 9.71
N GLN A 269 -0.72 -5.14 10.00
CA GLN A 269 -1.10 -3.73 9.99
C GLN A 269 -0.22 -2.94 9.01
N LEU A 270 -0.61 -1.71 8.68
CA LEU A 270 0.30 -0.80 7.99
C LEU A 270 1.57 -0.61 8.83
N ASN A 271 2.70 -0.50 8.15
CA ASN A 271 3.96 -0.31 8.84
C ASN A 271 3.96 1.03 9.57
N PRO A 272 4.11 1.07 10.91
CA PRO A 272 3.91 2.29 11.70
C PRO A 272 4.92 3.42 11.41
N VAL A 273 6.01 3.09 10.72
CA VAL A 273 7.05 4.06 10.32
C VAL A 273 6.98 4.41 8.83
N VAL A 274 5.92 3.96 8.12
CA VAL A 274 5.66 4.25 6.71
C VAL A 274 4.45 5.15 6.58
N HIS A 275 4.66 6.36 6.06
CA HIS A 275 3.66 7.43 6.02
C HIS A 275 3.16 7.80 4.61
N ASP A 276 3.58 7.04 3.60
CA ASP A 276 3.20 7.24 2.20
C ASP A 276 1.68 7.09 1.97
N TYR A 277 0.99 6.31 2.81
CA TYR A 277 -0.45 6.03 2.68
C TYR A 277 -1.36 6.95 3.50
N ASP A 278 -0.80 7.74 4.41
CA ASP A 278 -1.58 8.59 5.31
C ASP A 278 -2.42 9.60 4.52
N GLY A 279 -1.87 10.16 3.43
CA GLY A 279 -2.55 11.12 2.58
C GLY A 279 -3.84 10.58 1.97
N ILE A 280 -3.77 9.41 1.30
CA ILE A 280 -4.95 8.80 0.67
C ILE A 280 -5.99 8.34 1.71
N ILE A 281 -5.55 7.77 2.83
CA ILE A 281 -6.45 7.30 3.90
C ILE A 281 -7.18 8.48 4.54
N ASN A 282 -6.47 9.56 4.87
CA ASN A 282 -7.07 10.75 5.46
C ASN A 282 -7.96 11.47 4.44
N SER A 283 -7.59 11.51 3.16
CA SER A 283 -8.43 12.07 2.10
C SER A 283 -9.74 11.29 1.95
N LEU A 284 -9.72 9.95 2.04
CA LEU A 284 -10.93 9.12 2.03
C LEU A 284 -11.84 9.44 3.24
N LYS A 285 -11.25 9.58 4.44
CA LYS A 285 -11.99 9.98 5.64
C LYS A 285 -12.60 11.38 5.52
N ASN A 286 -11.87 12.33 4.94
CA ASN A 286 -12.32 13.72 4.75
C ASN A 286 -13.51 13.85 3.79
N ILE A 287 -13.66 12.93 2.82
CA ILE A 287 -14.83 12.86 1.92
C ILE A 287 -15.98 12.01 2.50
N GLY A 288 -15.90 11.65 3.78
CA GLY A 288 -16.96 10.96 4.50
C GLY A 288 -16.95 9.43 4.37
N LYS A 289 -15.89 8.81 3.83
CA LYS A 289 -15.77 7.35 3.79
C LYS A 289 -15.34 6.83 5.15
N VAL A 290 -15.98 5.75 5.61
CA VAL A 290 -15.67 5.11 6.89
C VAL A 290 -14.77 3.89 6.66
N GLU A 291 -13.62 3.87 7.33
CA GLU A 291 -12.68 2.75 7.31
C GLU A 291 -13.33 1.49 7.90
N ASN A 292 -13.07 0.33 7.32
CA ASN A 292 -13.72 -0.96 7.62
C ASN A 292 -15.22 -1.04 7.29
N GLN A 293 -15.76 -0.05 6.57
CA GLN A 293 -17.13 -0.08 6.06
C GLN A 293 -17.19 0.26 4.58
N ASP A 294 -16.67 1.42 4.17
CA ASP A 294 -16.68 1.88 2.78
C ASP A 294 -15.36 1.61 2.06
N PHE A 295 -14.26 1.71 2.81
CA PHE A 295 -12.95 1.34 2.35
C PHE A 295 -12.23 0.50 3.40
N PHE A 296 -11.28 -0.28 2.94
CA PHE A 296 -10.43 -1.12 3.74
C PHE A 296 -8.98 -0.92 3.31
N VAL A 297 -8.07 -1.13 4.26
CA VAL A 297 -6.66 -1.33 3.94
C VAL A 297 -6.38 -2.81 4.12
N PHE A 298 -5.63 -3.40 3.18
CA PHE A 298 -5.16 -4.78 3.29
C PHE A 298 -3.63 -4.79 3.42
N PRO A 299 -3.09 -4.61 4.63
CA PRO A 299 -1.70 -4.93 4.93
C PRO A 299 -1.49 -6.44 4.87
N TYR A 300 -0.33 -6.88 4.40
CA TYR A 300 -0.06 -8.30 4.15
C TYR A 300 1.42 -8.64 4.30
N ASP A 301 1.74 -9.93 4.35
CA ASP A 301 3.11 -10.40 4.37
C ASP A 301 3.77 -10.21 3.00
N TRP A 302 4.38 -9.04 2.80
CA TRP A 302 5.10 -8.66 1.59
C TRP A 302 6.33 -9.53 1.31
N ARG A 303 6.73 -10.42 2.23
CA ARG A 303 7.83 -11.36 2.01
C ARG A 303 7.41 -12.53 1.13
N LYS A 304 6.16 -13.00 1.25
CA LYS A 304 5.64 -14.16 0.52
C LYS A 304 5.59 -13.89 -0.98
N SER A 305 5.44 -14.94 -1.79
CA SER A 305 5.20 -14.77 -3.23
C SER A 305 3.91 -13.99 -3.49
N VAL A 306 3.81 -13.31 -4.62
CA VAL A 306 2.59 -12.56 -4.99
C VAL A 306 1.36 -13.47 -5.13
N VAL A 307 1.56 -14.76 -5.42
CA VAL A 307 0.48 -15.77 -5.51
C VAL A 307 -0.07 -16.09 -4.12
N ASP A 308 0.80 -16.26 -3.13
CA ASP A 308 0.38 -16.50 -1.74
C ASP A 308 -0.31 -15.25 -1.19
N SER A 309 0.26 -14.05 -1.41
CA SER A 309 -0.38 -12.79 -1.00
C SER A 309 -1.73 -12.55 -1.69
N ALA A 310 -1.91 -12.98 -2.94
CA ALA A 310 -3.19 -12.92 -3.63
C ALA A 310 -4.23 -13.92 -3.07
N THR A 311 -3.76 -15.04 -2.53
CA THR A 311 -4.61 -16.00 -1.80
C THR A 311 -5.06 -15.40 -0.47
N ASP A 312 -4.14 -14.75 0.26
CA ASP A 312 -4.45 -13.99 1.48
C ASP A 312 -5.46 -12.86 1.18
N LEU A 313 -5.31 -12.14 0.06
CA LEU A 313 -6.27 -11.12 -0.40
C LEU A 313 -7.65 -11.72 -0.70
N ASN A 314 -7.73 -12.92 -1.28
CA ASN A 314 -9.00 -13.59 -1.52
C ASN A 314 -9.72 -13.94 -0.20
N SER A 315 -8.97 -14.42 0.79
CA SER A 315 -9.49 -14.67 2.14
C SER A 315 -9.98 -13.38 2.80
N PHE A 316 -9.21 -12.30 2.68
CA PHE A 316 -9.59 -10.98 3.17
C PHE A 316 -10.90 -10.48 2.54
N ILE A 317 -11.01 -10.50 1.20
CA ILE A 317 -12.21 -10.04 0.49
C ILE A 317 -13.42 -10.88 0.86
N THR A 318 -13.26 -12.20 0.97
CA THR A 318 -14.33 -13.12 1.36
C THR A 318 -14.83 -12.82 2.78
N ALA A 319 -13.92 -12.48 3.71
CA ALA A 319 -14.27 -12.16 5.08
C ALA A 319 -14.88 -10.76 5.25
N LYS A 320 -14.34 -9.75 4.55
CA LYS A 320 -14.73 -8.33 4.74
C LYS A 320 -15.83 -7.86 3.78
N VAL A 321 -16.00 -8.52 2.65
CA VAL A 321 -17.03 -8.22 1.63
C VAL A 321 -17.77 -9.51 1.24
N PRO A 322 -18.47 -10.16 2.19
CA PRO A 322 -19.04 -11.50 2.00
C PRO A 322 -20.21 -11.53 1.01
N ASP A 323 -20.91 -10.41 0.81
CA ASP A 323 -21.99 -10.32 -0.18
C ASP A 323 -21.41 -10.47 -1.60
N SER A 324 -21.82 -11.54 -2.29
CA SER A 324 -21.37 -11.87 -3.64
C SER A 324 -21.77 -10.82 -4.69
N ASN A 325 -22.82 -10.03 -4.44
CA ASN A 325 -23.28 -8.98 -5.35
C ASN A 325 -22.49 -7.68 -5.18
N THR A 326 -21.88 -7.46 -4.01
CA THR A 326 -21.02 -6.29 -3.77
C THR A 326 -19.67 -6.50 -4.45
N LYS A 327 -19.31 -5.61 -5.38
CA LYS A 327 -18.00 -5.59 -6.04
C LYS A 327 -16.95 -4.84 -5.20
N VAL A 328 -15.68 -4.96 -5.58
CA VAL A 328 -14.57 -4.25 -4.93
C VAL A 328 -13.74 -3.46 -5.94
N ASN A 329 -13.29 -2.29 -5.52
CA ASN A 329 -12.27 -1.50 -6.19
C ASN A 329 -10.93 -1.78 -5.53
N LEU A 330 -9.99 -2.40 -6.25
CA LEU A 330 -8.65 -2.67 -5.74
C LEU A 330 -7.71 -1.54 -6.15
N VAL A 331 -7.06 -0.90 -5.18
CA VAL A 331 -6.04 0.13 -5.42
C VAL A 331 -4.72 -0.39 -4.86
N GLY A 332 -3.87 -0.92 -5.73
CA GLY A 332 -2.59 -1.49 -5.34
C GLY A 332 -1.41 -0.61 -5.73
N HIS A 333 -0.59 -0.22 -4.74
CA HIS A 333 0.65 0.51 -4.96
C HIS A 333 1.83 -0.45 -5.14
N SER A 334 2.67 -0.24 -6.16
CA SER A 334 3.92 -1.01 -6.35
C SER A 334 3.65 -2.52 -6.36
N LEU A 335 4.28 -3.30 -5.47
CA LEU A 335 4.01 -4.72 -5.24
C LEU A 335 2.52 -5.02 -4.96
N GLY A 336 1.79 -4.15 -4.25
CA GLY A 336 0.37 -4.33 -3.96
C GLY A 336 -0.50 -4.37 -5.21
N GLY A 337 -0.10 -3.69 -6.30
CA GLY A 337 -0.80 -3.80 -7.58
C GLY A 337 -0.50 -5.11 -8.32
N LEU A 338 0.70 -5.69 -8.15
CA LEU A 338 1.00 -7.04 -8.62
C LEU A 338 0.15 -8.08 -7.89
N VAL A 339 0.00 -7.95 -6.56
CA VAL A 339 -0.90 -8.80 -5.76
C VAL A 339 -2.36 -8.65 -6.23
N SER A 340 -2.84 -7.41 -6.40
CA SER A 340 -4.21 -7.12 -6.85
C SER A 340 -4.51 -7.73 -8.24
N ARG A 341 -3.58 -7.55 -9.18
CA ARG A 341 -3.65 -8.18 -10.51
C ARG A 341 -3.67 -9.70 -10.39
N THR A 342 -2.77 -10.28 -9.60
CA THR A 342 -2.66 -11.73 -9.44
C THR A 342 -3.94 -12.33 -8.86
N TYR A 343 -4.59 -11.62 -7.93
CA TYR A 343 -5.92 -11.98 -7.45
C TYR A 343 -6.94 -12.06 -8.59
N GLY A 344 -7.00 -11.05 -9.46
CA GLY A 344 -7.89 -11.08 -10.62
C GLY A 344 -7.60 -12.25 -11.59
N GLN A 345 -6.36 -12.71 -11.66
CA GLN A 345 -5.97 -13.80 -12.58
C GLN A 345 -6.15 -15.20 -12.01
N LYS A 346 -6.04 -15.36 -10.69
CA LYS A 346 -6.03 -16.67 -10.01
C LYS A 346 -7.30 -16.93 -9.20
N ASN A 347 -8.04 -15.89 -8.83
CA ASN A 347 -9.24 -15.97 -8.01
C ASN A 347 -10.46 -15.42 -8.77
N ASN A 348 -11.29 -14.61 -8.11
CA ASN A 348 -12.57 -14.15 -8.65
C ASN A 348 -12.44 -12.78 -9.33
N SER A 349 -12.03 -12.77 -10.60
CA SER A 349 -12.00 -11.54 -11.41
C SER A 349 -13.34 -10.81 -11.45
N ALA A 350 -14.46 -11.56 -11.42
CA ALA A 350 -15.79 -10.99 -11.44
C ALA A 350 -16.15 -10.25 -10.15
N LYS A 351 -15.41 -10.42 -9.04
CA LYS A 351 -15.61 -9.64 -7.81
C LYS A 351 -15.09 -8.20 -7.96
N ILE A 352 -14.22 -7.94 -8.92
CA ILE A 352 -13.58 -6.65 -9.14
C ILE A 352 -14.51 -5.76 -9.98
N ASP A 353 -14.72 -4.52 -9.52
CA ASP A 353 -15.31 -3.43 -10.33
C ASP A 353 -14.20 -2.72 -11.09
N LYS A 354 -13.26 -2.09 -10.36
CA LYS A 354 -12.05 -1.49 -10.93
C LYS A 354 -10.79 -2.06 -10.29
N LEU A 355 -9.78 -2.35 -11.11
CA LEU A 355 -8.42 -2.68 -10.69
C LEU A 355 -7.51 -1.50 -11.01
N LEU A 356 -7.14 -0.72 -9.98
CA LEU A 356 -6.18 0.38 -10.09
C LEU A 356 -4.81 -0.11 -9.63
N THR A 357 -3.82 -0.02 -10.52
CA THR A 357 -2.41 -0.24 -10.18
C THR A 357 -1.65 1.07 -10.24
N VAL A 358 -0.88 1.37 -9.19
CA VAL A 358 -0.18 2.66 -9.01
C VAL A 358 1.30 2.37 -8.92
N GLY A 359 2.06 2.73 -9.96
CA GLY A 359 3.51 2.45 -10.04
C GLY A 359 3.86 0.97 -10.02
N SER A 360 2.96 0.06 -10.42
CA SER A 360 3.21 -1.38 -10.29
C SER A 360 4.09 -1.93 -11.41
N PRO A 361 5.17 -2.66 -11.12
CA PRO A 361 6.08 -3.18 -12.15
C PRO A 361 5.52 -4.43 -12.86
N HIS A 362 4.55 -4.26 -13.76
CA HIS A 362 3.93 -5.37 -14.51
C HIS A 362 4.93 -6.22 -15.28
N SER A 363 6.05 -5.63 -15.73
CA SER A 363 7.15 -6.36 -16.38
C SER A 363 8.42 -6.47 -15.52
N GLY A 364 8.34 -6.13 -14.23
CA GLY A 364 9.43 -6.19 -13.24
C GLY A 364 10.32 -4.93 -13.15
N ALA A 365 11.14 -4.87 -12.11
CA ALA A 365 12.03 -3.76 -11.79
C ALA A 365 13.50 -4.24 -11.79
N ALA A 366 14.33 -3.69 -12.67
CA ALA A 366 15.71 -4.16 -12.81
C ALA A 366 16.57 -3.85 -11.58
N GLU A 367 16.21 -2.86 -10.77
CA GLU A 367 16.90 -2.56 -9.51
C GLU A 367 16.97 -3.78 -8.56
N THR A 368 15.96 -4.64 -8.58
CA THR A 368 15.88 -5.87 -7.77
C THR A 368 16.99 -6.88 -8.05
N TYR A 369 17.60 -6.83 -9.25
CA TYR A 369 18.63 -7.79 -9.66
C TYR A 369 19.83 -7.83 -8.71
N LYS A 370 20.30 -6.68 -8.21
CA LYS A 370 21.48 -6.63 -7.33
C LYS A 370 21.25 -7.43 -6.04
N ALA A 371 20.08 -7.24 -5.43
CA ALA A 371 19.73 -7.93 -4.19
C ALA A 371 19.52 -9.44 -4.42
N VAL A 372 18.78 -9.82 -5.46
CA VAL A 372 18.41 -11.22 -5.72
C VAL A 372 19.54 -12.04 -6.34
N ALA A 373 20.32 -11.45 -7.25
CA ALA A 373 21.41 -12.14 -7.91
C ALA A 373 22.71 -12.06 -7.10
N GLY A 374 22.96 -10.97 -6.39
CA GLY A 374 24.23 -10.71 -5.71
C GLY A 374 24.18 -10.64 -4.19
N GLY A 375 23.01 -10.44 -3.58
CA GLY A 375 22.91 -10.03 -2.18
C GLY A 375 23.32 -8.57 -1.95
N ASP A 376 23.47 -7.80 -3.04
CA ASP A 376 23.86 -6.40 -3.00
C ASP A 376 22.61 -5.53 -2.87
N ILE A 377 22.45 -4.95 -1.69
CA ILE A 377 21.28 -4.12 -1.33
C ILE A 377 21.51 -2.63 -1.59
N GLY A 378 22.60 -2.28 -2.29
CA GLY A 378 22.90 -0.91 -2.70
C GLY A 378 23.39 -0.01 -1.56
N SER A 379 23.42 1.29 -1.85
CA SER A 379 23.80 2.34 -0.89
C SER A 379 22.66 2.69 0.06
N THR A 380 23.00 3.30 1.21
CA THR A 380 22.10 3.76 2.29
C THR A 380 21.06 4.80 1.84
N ASN A 381 20.11 4.44 0.98
CA ASN A 381 19.12 5.36 0.44
C ASN A 381 17.72 4.82 0.71
N GLY A 382 16.97 5.54 1.55
CA GLY A 382 15.55 5.31 1.76
C GLY A 382 15.19 4.04 2.53
N PHE A 383 13.88 3.84 2.66
CA PHE A 383 13.29 2.78 3.45
C PHE A 383 13.51 1.36 2.88
N ASP A 384 13.70 1.23 1.57
CA ASP A 384 14.00 -0.04 0.89
C ASP A 384 15.30 -0.66 1.41
N TRP A 385 16.39 0.13 1.40
CA TRP A 385 17.68 -0.29 1.94
C TRP A 385 17.55 -0.67 3.43
N LEU A 386 16.87 0.16 4.24
CA LEU A 386 16.67 -0.09 5.66
C LEU A 386 15.97 -1.44 5.87
N SER A 387 14.90 -1.69 5.12
CA SER A 387 14.12 -2.91 5.26
C SER A 387 14.91 -4.15 4.86
N LYS A 388 15.69 -4.09 3.78
CA LYS A 388 16.61 -5.19 3.38
C LYS A 388 17.71 -5.41 4.43
N GLN A 389 18.26 -4.34 5.03
CA GLN A 389 19.21 -4.47 6.13
C GLN A 389 18.59 -5.12 7.35
N VAL A 390 17.34 -4.78 7.69
CA VAL A 390 16.62 -5.43 8.79
C VAL A 390 16.50 -6.93 8.55
N ILE A 391 16.13 -7.35 7.33
CA ILE A 391 16.08 -8.77 6.94
C ILE A 391 17.45 -9.43 7.13
N LEU A 392 18.53 -8.83 6.62
CA LEU A 392 19.88 -9.37 6.79
C LEU A 392 20.29 -9.41 8.27
N LYS A 393 20.00 -8.37 9.04
CA LYS A 393 20.41 -8.26 10.45
C LYS A 393 19.68 -9.27 11.34
N LEU A 394 18.42 -9.56 11.04
CA LEU A 394 17.60 -10.47 11.84
C LEU A 394 17.80 -11.93 11.47
N TYR A 395 17.98 -12.23 10.17
CA TYR A 395 17.86 -13.60 9.67
C TYR A 395 19.14 -14.18 9.07
N LYS A 396 20.18 -13.38 8.85
CA LYS A 396 21.45 -13.90 8.33
C LYS A 396 22.13 -14.73 9.41
N HIS A 397 22.00 -16.04 9.30
CA HIS A 397 22.65 -16.98 10.22
C HIS A 397 23.66 -17.85 9.49
N ASN A 398 24.61 -18.42 10.24
CA ASN A 398 25.58 -19.40 9.74
C ASN A 398 26.49 -18.89 8.59
N TYR A 399 26.25 -19.27 7.33
CA TYR A 399 27.10 -18.99 6.13
C TYR A 399 26.28 -18.62 4.93
N GLU A 400 25.02 -18.31 5.17
CA GLU A 400 24.20 -17.76 4.12
C GLU A 400 24.86 -16.48 3.64
N THR A 401 25.06 -16.40 2.33
CA THR A 401 25.38 -15.14 1.69
C THR A 401 24.17 -14.23 1.80
N ASP A 402 24.39 -12.92 1.71
CA ASP A 402 23.28 -11.95 1.72
C ASP A 402 22.21 -12.31 0.68
N ARG A 403 22.66 -12.81 -0.48
CA ARG A 403 21.80 -13.35 -1.53
C ARG A 403 20.90 -14.48 -1.04
N GLN A 404 21.48 -15.47 -0.37
CA GLN A 404 20.73 -16.63 0.10
C GLN A 404 19.67 -16.21 1.13
N THR A 405 20.05 -15.39 2.10
CA THR A 405 19.12 -14.89 3.12
C THR A 405 18.03 -14.02 2.51
N ILE A 406 18.35 -13.09 1.61
CA ILE A 406 17.34 -12.22 0.97
C ILE A 406 16.33 -13.05 0.16
N VAL A 407 16.81 -13.99 -0.66
CA VAL A 407 15.94 -14.79 -1.53
C VAL A 407 15.08 -15.78 -0.73
N SER A 408 15.61 -16.35 0.35
CA SER A 408 14.84 -17.27 1.21
C SER A 408 13.81 -16.53 2.07
N MET A 409 14.16 -15.35 2.58
CA MET A 409 13.33 -14.59 3.51
C MET A 409 12.33 -13.66 2.82
N VAL A 410 12.57 -13.26 1.58
CA VAL A 410 11.69 -12.36 0.81
C VAL A 410 11.45 -12.89 -0.62
N PRO A 411 10.81 -14.06 -0.78
CA PRO A 411 10.43 -14.60 -2.09
C PRO A 411 9.80 -13.62 -3.08
N SER A 412 9.02 -12.62 -2.63
CA SER A 412 8.44 -11.58 -3.51
C SER A 412 9.47 -10.81 -4.34
N LEU A 413 10.73 -10.73 -3.92
CA LEU A 413 11.78 -10.09 -4.71
C LEU A 413 12.06 -10.86 -6.01
N LEU A 414 11.85 -12.18 -6.05
CA LEU A 414 11.92 -12.94 -7.30
C LEU A 414 10.78 -12.55 -8.25
N ASP A 415 9.60 -12.26 -7.71
CA ASP A 415 8.41 -11.83 -8.46
C ASP A 415 8.52 -10.39 -8.98
N LEU A 416 9.48 -9.62 -8.47
CA LEU A 416 9.81 -8.26 -8.92
C LEU A 416 10.91 -8.23 -9.99
N LEU A 417 11.56 -9.36 -10.31
CA LEU A 417 12.58 -9.39 -11.37
C LEU A 417 11.96 -9.07 -12.75
N PRO A 418 12.71 -8.43 -13.66
CA PRO A 418 12.24 -8.18 -15.02
C PRO A 418 11.86 -9.44 -15.78
N THR A 419 10.86 -9.31 -16.66
CA THR A 419 10.43 -10.34 -17.63
C THR A 419 10.86 -10.01 -19.06
N TYR A 420 11.77 -9.04 -19.22
CA TYR A 420 12.37 -8.60 -20.48
C TYR A 420 13.90 -8.77 -20.46
N ASN A 421 14.58 -8.41 -21.54
CA ASN A 421 16.04 -8.48 -21.62
C ASN A 421 16.66 -7.21 -21.00
N TYR A 422 17.20 -7.30 -19.78
CA TYR A 422 17.72 -6.14 -19.02
C TYR A 422 19.22 -6.22 -18.70
N LEU A 423 19.89 -7.32 -19.04
CA LEU A 423 21.33 -7.51 -18.83
C LEU A 423 22.07 -7.41 -20.16
N LYS A 424 23.01 -6.47 -20.25
CA LYS A 424 23.75 -6.15 -21.48
C LYS A 424 25.22 -6.58 -21.35
N GLN A 425 25.67 -7.42 -22.26
CA GLN A 425 27.05 -7.88 -22.33
C GLN A 425 27.99 -6.77 -22.83
N LYS A 426 29.31 -6.99 -22.69
CA LYS A 426 30.34 -6.05 -23.15
C LYS A 426 30.32 -5.77 -24.65
N ASP A 427 29.90 -6.75 -25.45
CA ASP A 427 29.77 -6.62 -26.90
C ASP A 427 28.53 -5.79 -27.31
N GLY A 428 27.73 -5.34 -26.34
CA GLY A 428 26.54 -4.54 -26.55
C GLY A 428 25.26 -5.36 -26.75
N SER A 429 25.34 -6.69 -26.86
CA SER A 429 24.17 -7.56 -26.97
C SER A 429 23.48 -7.74 -25.61
N PHE A 430 22.16 -7.87 -25.61
CA PHE A 430 21.42 -8.27 -24.42
C PHE A 430 21.45 -9.78 -24.24
N ILE A 431 21.58 -10.24 -22.99
CA ILE A 431 21.28 -11.63 -22.63
C ILE A 431 19.77 -11.84 -22.81
N PRO A 432 19.34 -12.80 -23.66
CA PRO A 432 17.93 -13.14 -23.77
C PRO A 432 17.39 -13.65 -22.42
N TYR A 433 16.19 -13.23 -22.05
CA TYR A 433 15.51 -13.66 -20.81
C TYR A 433 15.44 -15.19 -20.70
N SER A 434 15.24 -15.88 -21.82
CA SER A 434 15.25 -17.35 -21.89
C SER A 434 16.59 -17.97 -21.47
N GLY A 435 17.71 -17.28 -21.65
CA GLY A 435 19.06 -17.72 -21.29
C GLY A 435 19.53 -17.31 -19.89
N MET A 436 18.78 -16.49 -19.17
CA MET A 436 19.12 -16.12 -17.78
C MET A 436 18.96 -17.30 -16.82
N GLN A 437 19.65 -17.29 -15.68
CA GLN A 437 19.55 -18.30 -14.61
C GLN A 437 18.64 -17.82 -13.49
N VAL A 438 18.64 -16.53 -13.18
CA VAL A 438 17.78 -15.92 -12.17
C VAL A 438 16.61 -15.22 -12.87
N LYS A 439 15.41 -15.78 -12.71
CA LYS A 439 14.21 -15.38 -13.46
C LYS A 439 13.00 -15.17 -12.57
N ASN A 440 12.09 -14.34 -13.08
CA ASN A 440 10.74 -14.21 -12.57
C ASN A 440 9.86 -15.34 -13.11
N ASN A 441 9.86 -16.50 -12.45
CA ASN A 441 9.07 -17.64 -12.94
C ASN A 441 7.56 -17.41 -12.81
N THR A 442 7.13 -16.62 -11.82
CA THR A 442 5.72 -16.34 -11.53
C THR A 442 5.04 -15.57 -12.66
N PHE A 443 5.69 -14.50 -13.15
CA PHE A 443 5.09 -13.64 -14.18
C PHE A 443 5.25 -14.14 -15.61
N ILE A 444 6.02 -15.21 -15.86
CA ILE A 444 6.00 -15.89 -17.18
C ILE A 444 4.57 -16.38 -17.46
N ASP A 445 3.96 -17.07 -16.51
CA ASP A 445 2.61 -17.64 -16.67
C ASP A 445 1.53 -16.57 -16.50
N LEU A 446 1.69 -15.67 -15.52
CA LEU A 446 0.71 -14.60 -15.29
C LEU A 446 0.70 -13.54 -16.40
N ASN A 447 1.76 -13.38 -17.19
CA ASN A 447 1.69 -12.45 -18.32
C ASN A 447 0.75 -12.96 -19.44
N LEU A 448 0.56 -14.28 -19.57
CA LEU A 448 -0.30 -14.86 -20.60
C LEU A 448 -1.79 -14.53 -20.42
N SER A 449 -2.28 -14.50 -19.17
CA SER A 449 -3.69 -14.23 -18.87
C SER A 449 -3.96 -12.79 -18.42
N PHE A 450 -2.93 -11.92 -18.38
CA PHE A 450 -3.10 -10.54 -17.96
C PHE A 450 -4.04 -9.71 -18.86
N PRO A 451 -4.06 -9.89 -20.19
CA PRO A 451 -5.00 -9.19 -21.06
C PRO A 451 -6.47 -9.37 -20.68
N ASN A 452 -6.82 -10.48 -19.99
CA ASN A 452 -8.19 -10.73 -19.53
C ASN A 452 -8.69 -9.69 -18.51
N LEU A 453 -7.78 -8.93 -17.88
CA LEU A 453 -8.12 -7.89 -16.92
C LEU A 453 -8.16 -6.49 -17.54
N PHE A 454 -7.81 -6.32 -18.82
CA PHE A 454 -7.58 -4.99 -19.41
C PHE A 454 -8.82 -4.11 -19.47
N ASN A 455 -10.02 -4.70 -19.50
CA ASN A 455 -11.29 -3.96 -19.49
C ASN A 455 -11.56 -3.24 -18.16
N GLN A 456 -11.11 -3.83 -17.04
CA GLN A 456 -11.30 -3.30 -15.68
C GLN A 456 -10.01 -2.71 -15.08
N LEU A 457 -8.89 -2.80 -15.81
CA LEU A 457 -7.58 -2.31 -15.38
C LEU A 457 -7.43 -0.82 -15.68
N HIS A 458 -6.97 -0.09 -14.66
CA HIS A 458 -6.53 1.29 -14.71
C HIS A 458 -5.10 1.36 -14.17
N THR A 459 -4.19 1.93 -14.95
CA THR A 459 -2.77 1.95 -14.62
C THR A 459 -2.30 3.39 -14.46
N ILE A 460 -1.88 3.75 -13.25
CA ILE A 460 -1.24 5.04 -12.94
C ILE A 460 0.27 4.81 -12.86
N TYR A 461 1.07 5.64 -13.53
CA TYR A 461 2.53 5.57 -13.50
C TYR A 461 3.14 6.97 -13.51
N GLY A 462 4.32 7.11 -12.88
CA GLY A 462 5.05 8.37 -12.78
C GLY A 462 6.22 8.45 -13.76
N GLU A 463 6.62 9.67 -14.11
CA GLU A 463 7.85 9.96 -14.87
C GLU A 463 8.63 11.09 -14.20
N LYS A 464 9.50 10.74 -13.25
CA LYS A 464 10.40 11.67 -12.54
C LYS A 464 11.71 11.88 -13.30
N GLY A 465 12.22 10.84 -13.94
CA GLY A 465 13.52 10.89 -14.63
C GLY A 465 14.16 9.52 -14.77
N ASP A 466 15.50 9.51 -14.76
CA ASP A 466 16.34 8.33 -14.93
C ASP A 466 15.97 7.22 -13.94
N THR A 467 15.50 6.10 -14.48
CA THR A 467 15.05 4.94 -13.73
C THR A 467 15.76 3.69 -14.22
N THR A 468 16.13 2.79 -13.32
CA THR A 468 16.95 1.62 -13.64
C THR A 468 16.21 0.66 -14.60
N PHE A 469 16.60 0.69 -15.88
CA PHE A 469 16.14 -0.23 -16.92
C PHE A 469 16.90 -1.56 -16.89
N GLY A 470 18.19 -1.52 -16.55
CA GLY A 470 19.04 -2.69 -16.65
C GLY A 470 20.48 -2.42 -16.26
N TYR A 471 21.37 -3.35 -16.60
CA TYR A 471 22.80 -3.23 -16.31
C TYR A 471 23.66 -3.70 -17.46
N THR A 472 24.78 -3.01 -17.70
CA THR A 472 25.91 -3.67 -18.35
C THR A 472 26.57 -4.61 -17.35
N ILE A 473 26.96 -5.79 -17.80
CA ILE A 473 27.50 -6.85 -16.92
C ILE A 473 28.91 -7.27 -17.29
N ASN A 474 29.66 -7.64 -16.26
CA ASN A 474 30.97 -8.27 -16.33
C ASN A 474 30.90 -9.77 -16.03
N ALA A 475 31.94 -10.49 -16.45
CA ALA A 475 32.17 -11.85 -15.98
C ALA A 475 32.28 -11.88 -14.45
N ARG A 476 31.75 -12.95 -13.86
CA ARG A 476 31.84 -13.22 -12.42
C ARG A 476 33.30 -13.31 -11.99
N SER A 477 33.65 -12.60 -10.91
CA SER A 477 34.91 -12.81 -10.20
C SER A 477 34.98 -14.22 -9.61
N LEU A 478 36.16 -14.65 -9.18
CA LEU A 478 36.28 -15.94 -8.51
C LEU A 478 35.56 -15.91 -7.15
N LYS A 479 35.56 -14.76 -6.44
CA LYS A 479 34.69 -14.54 -5.26
C LYS A 479 33.21 -14.74 -5.59
N ASP A 480 32.71 -14.16 -6.68
CA ASP A 480 31.30 -14.31 -7.10
C ASP A 480 30.96 -15.78 -7.41
N LYS A 481 31.90 -16.51 -8.04
CA LYS A 481 31.75 -17.95 -8.32
C LYS A 481 31.68 -18.77 -7.04
N LEU A 482 32.58 -18.52 -6.09
CA LEU A 482 32.64 -19.22 -4.80
C LEU A 482 31.43 -18.95 -3.91
N LEU A 483 30.85 -17.75 -3.97
CA LEU A 483 29.70 -17.33 -3.17
C LEU A 483 28.35 -17.53 -3.87
N GLY A 484 28.35 -18.01 -5.13
CA GLY A 484 27.12 -18.16 -5.91
C GLY A 484 26.44 -16.83 -6.27
N ALA A 485 27.19 -15.73 -6.27
CA ALA A 485 26.69 -14.40 -6.60
C ALA A 485 26.74 -14.14 -8.12
N TYR A 486 25.79 -13.32 -8.57
CA TYR A 486 25.60 -12.84 -9.94
C TYR A 486 25.73 -13.94 -11.01
N PRO A 487 24.91 -15.02 -10.94
CA PRO A 487 25.00 -16.12 -11.89
C PRO A 487 24.89 -15.69 -13.36
N ASP A 488 24.15 -14.60 -13.63
CA ASP A 488 23.97 -14.01 -14.96
C ASP A 488 24.96 -12.88 -15.31
N GLY A 489 25.90 -12.55 -14.42
CA GLY A 489 26.92 -11.52 -14.64
C GLY A 489 26.85 -10.36 -13.65
N ARG A 490 28.01 -9.85 -13.25
CA ARG A 490 28.10 -8.80 -12.23
C ARG A 490 27.78 -7.42 -12.82
N PRO A 491 26.82 -6.65 -12.27
CA PRO A 491 26.55 -5.29 -12.71
C PRO A 491 27.79 -4.40 -12.69
N GLN A 492 27.98 -3.62 -13.75
CA GLN A 492 29.07 -2.65 -13.88
C GLN A 492 28.53 -1.22 -14.01
N GLN A 493 27.63 -0.98 -14.97
CA GLN A 493 26.98 0.31 -15.18
C GLN A 493 25.47 0.11 -15.20
N THR A 494 24.75 1.07 -14.63
CA THR A 494 23.30 1.12 -14.71
C THR A 494 22.89 1.65 -16.08
N LEU A 495 21.92 0.98 -16.70
CA LEU A 495 21.22 1.45 -17.88
C LEU A 495 19.93 2.11 -17.41
N TYR A 496 19.67 3.33 -17.88
CA TYR A 496 18.51 4.10 -17.50
C TYR A 496 17.50 4.19 -18.63
N ASP A 497 16.23 4.31 -18.26
CA ASP A 497 15.11 4.73 -19.10
C ASP A 497 14.20 5.65 -18.26
N ILE A 498 13.22 6.30 -18.87
CA ILE A 498 12.27 7.15 -18.16
C ILE A 498 11.36 6.32 -17.24
N GLY A 499 11.09 6.84 -16.05
CA GLY A 499 10.18 6.21 -15.08
C GLY A 499 10.05 7.00 -13.79
N ASP A 500 9.51 6.35 -12.75
CA ASP A 500 9.20 6.95 -11.45
C ASP A 500 10.38 6.92 -10.45
N ALA A 501 11.62 6.83 -10.95
CA ALA A 501 12.86 6.63 -10.21
C ALA A 501 13.07 5.22 -9.61
N VAL A 502 12.07 4.33 -9.65
CA VAL A 502 12.22 2.91 -9.26
C VAL A 502 11.79 1.97 -10.40
N ILE A 503 10.65 2.27 -11.02
CA ILE A 503 9.99 1.48 -12.06
C ILE A 503 9.98 2.27 -13.37
N VAL A 504 10.59 1.70 -14.41
CA VAL A 504 10.56 2.27 -15.75
C VAL A 504 9.12 2.31 -16.28
N SER A 505 8.73 3.39 -16.97
CA SER A 505 7.36 3.58 -17.44
C SER A 505 6.86 2.40 -18.26
N ASN A 506 7.70 1.86 -19.15
CA ASN A 506 7.34 0.72 -19.97
C ASN A 506 7.05 -0.58 -19.17
N SER A 507 7.62 -0.72 -17.97
CA SER A 507 7.30 -1.82 -17.07
C SER A 507 6.02 -1.55 -16.28
N ALA A 508 5.74 -0.29 -15.95
CA ALA A 508 4.55 0.11 -15.22
C ALA A 508 3.29 0.13 -16.09
N ARG A 509 3.42 0.39 -17.40
CA ARG A 509 2.28 0.54 -18.32
C ARG A 509 1.62 -0.79 -18.67
N ALA A 510 0.31 -0.87 -18.50
CA ALA A 510 -0.51 -2.00 -18.94
C ALA A 510 -1.99 -1.62 -19.10
N GLY A 511 -2.71 -2.41 -19.91
CA GLY A 511 -4.16 -2.24 -20.12
C GLY A 511 -4.55 -1.10 -21.04
N ASN A 512 -5.86 -0.95 -21.23
CA ASN A 512 -6.44 0.05 -22.13
C ASN A 512 -6.48 1.45 -21.47
N ASN A 513 -6.58 1.51 -20.13
CA ASN A 513 -6.66 2.76 -19.38
C ASN A 513 -5.34 3.06 -18.68
N GLN A 514 -4.54 3.97 -19.26
CA GLN A 514 -3.22 4.33 -18.76
C GLN A 514 -3.17 5.83 -18.45
N TYR A 515 -2.62 6.18 -17.28
CA TYR A 515 -2.60 7.55 -16.77
C TYR A 515 -1.19 7.91 -16.30
N LEU A 516 -0.54 8.78 -17.05
CA LEU A 516 0.75 9.34 -16.70
C LEU A 516 0.59 10.46 -15.67
N LEU A 517 1.44 10.46 -14.64
CA LEU A 517 1.66 11.56 -13.72
C LEU A 517 3.09 12.11 -13.92
N PRO A 518 3.27 13.17 -14.71
CA PRO A 518 4.61 13.69 -15.01
C PRO A 518 5.24 14.30 -13.76
N ASN A 519 6.56 14.18 -13.65
CA ASN A 519 7.40 14.73 -12.58
C ASN A 519 7.15 14.16 -11.17
N LEU A 520 6.46 13.03 -11.06
CA LEU A 520 6.27 12.31 -9.79
C LEU A 520 7.12 11.04 -9.73
N ASP A 521 7.78 10.85 -8.59
CA ASP A 521 8.48 9.61 -8.24
C ASP A 521 7.54 8.52 -7.69
N HIS A 522 8.11 7.35 -7.44
CA HIS A 522 7.42 6.14 -7.01
C HIS A 522 6.63 6.30 -5.70
N GLY A 523 7.09 7.14 -4.76
CA GLY A 523 6.34 7.44 -3.54
C GLY A 523 5.34 8.59 -3.76
N GLU A 524 5.74 9.60 -4.53
CA GLU A 524 4.93 10.78 -4.83
C GLU A 524 3.59 10.43 -5.49
N ILE A 525 3.55 9.43 -6.38
CA ILE A 525 2.33 8.99 -7.06
C ILE A 525 1.22 8.51 -6.10
N ILE A 526 1.54 8.08 -4.88
CA ILE A 526 0.54 7.64 -3.90
C ILE A 526 0.36 8.62 -2.72
N ARG A 527 1.42 9.36 -2.34
CA ARG A 527 1.40 10.25 -1.17
C ARG A 527 1.01 11.70 -1.45
N THR A 528 1.15 12.19 -2.70
CA THR A 528 0.92 13.62 -3.04
C THR A 528 -0.48 13.89 -3.59
N LYS A 529 -0.92 15.15 -3.54
CA LYS A 529 -2.27 15.52 -4.01
C LYS A 529 -2.54 15.11 -5.46
N PRO A 530 -1.64 15.34 -6.45
CA PRO A 530 -1.93 14.96 -7.83
C PRO A 530 -2.20 13.46 -8.00
N GLY A 531 -1.45 12.61 -7.30
CA GLY A 531 -1.66 11.17 -7.28
C GLY A 531 -3.00 10.77 -6.66
N ILE A 532 -3.30 11.31 -5.47
CA ILE A 532 -4.54 11.02 -4.74
C ILE A 532 -5.78 11.49 -5.53
N LYS A 533 -5.74 12.71 -6.08
CA LYS A 533 -6.82 13.23 -6.95
C LYS A 533 -7.06 12.31 -8.14
N LYS A 534 -6.00 11.87 -8.81
CA LYS A 534 -6.11 10.97 -9.97
C LYS A 534 -6.77 9.64 -9.60
N ILE A 535 -6.41 9.07 -8.45
CA ILE A 535 -7.04 7.85 -7.94
C ILE A 535 -8.53 8.09 -7.69
N PHE A 536 -8.91 9.20 -7.06
CA PHE A 536 -10.30 9.53 -6.75
C PHE A 536 -11.12 9.77 -8.03
N ASP A 537 -10.56 10.47 -9.01
CA ASP A 537 -11.20 10.72 -10.32
C ASP A 537 -11.52 9.40 -11.03
N ILE A 538 -10.57 8.47 -11.09
CA ILE A 538 -10.75 7.16 -11.74
C ILE A 538 -11.80 6.34 -10.99
N LEU A 539 -11.81 6.42 -9.65
CA LEU A 539 -12.80 5.73 -8.82
C LEU A 539 -14.19 6.37 -8.93
N GLY A 540 -14.30 7.63 -9.37
CA GLY A 540 -15.55 8.39 -9.42
C GLY A 540 -15.98 8.88 -8.04
N LEU A 541 -15.02 9.19 -7.16
CA LEU A 541 -15.29 9.72 -5.83
C LEU A 541 -15.40 11.25 -5.89
N PRO A 542 -16.53 11.86 -5.47
CA PRO A 542 -16.63 13.32 -5.40
C PRO A 542 -15.77 13.86 -4.25
N TYR A 543 -15.05 14.96 -4.50
CA TYR A 543 -14.22 15.64 -3.50
C TYR A 543 -14.11 17.13 -3.80
N SER A 544 -13.82 17.91 -2.76
CA SER A 544 -13.30 19.29 -2.86
C SER A 544 -11.79 19.30 -2.62
N ASP A 545 -11.11 20.30 -3.18
CA ASP A 545 -9.65 20.42 -3.09
C ASP A 545 -9.12 20.51 -1.65
N SER A 546 -9.90 21.07 -0.72
CA SER A 546 -9.56 21.15 0.70
C SER A 546 -9.59 19.81 1.43
N GLN A 547 -10.32 18.81 0.89
CA GLN A 547 -10.41 17.47 1.49
C GLN A 547 -9.21 16.59 1.15
N ILE A 548 -8.45 16.93 0.09
CA ILE A 548 -7.27 16.16 -0.33
C ILE A 548 -6.03 16.63 0.43
N VAL A 549 -5.43 15.71 1.18
CA VAL A 549 -4.25 15.94 2.01
C VAL A 549 -3.11 15.01 1.58
N GLU A 550 -1.87 15.46 1.79
CA GLU A 550 -0.68 14.68 1.44
C GLU A 550 -0.23 13.79 2.61
N GLY A 551 0.41 12.67 2.28
CA GLY A 551 1.19 11.87 3.22
C GLY A 551 2.60 12.45 3.40
N GLN A 552 3.48 11.65 3.99
CA GLN A 552 4.89 12.03 4.20
C GLN A 552 5.82 10.97 3.61
N ALA A 553 7.00 11.40 3.17
CA ALA A 553 8.02 10.48 2.68
C ALA A 553 8.63 9.68 3.85
N SER A 554 8.81 8.39 3.66
CA SER A 554 9.42 7.48 4.63
C SER A 554 10.96 7.51 4.51
N ASP A 555 11.57 8.62 4.90
CA ASP A 555 13.01 8.86 4.72
C ASP A 555 13.86 8.57 5.96
N ILE A 556 15.03 7.98 5.73
CA ILE A 556 16.06 7.69 6.74
C ILE A 556 17.26 8.64 6.66
N LYS A 557 17.15 9.69 5.83
CA LYS A 557 18.18 10.71 5.59
C LYS A 557 17.74 12.09 6.10
N PRO A 558 18.68 13.02 6.33
CA PRO A 558 20.13 12.85 6.27
C PRO A 558 20.68 12.04 7.47
N ALA A 559 19.93 11.96 8.56
CA ALA A 559 20.33 11.22 9.76
C ALA A 559 19.10 10.64 10.45
N SER A 560 19.18 9.42 10.96
CA SER A 560 18.05 8.77 11.64
C SER A 560 18.50 7.83 12.75
N LEU A 561 17.60 7.60 13.70
CA LEU A 561 17.69 6.52 14.67
C LEU A 561 16.57 5.52 14.38
N TYR A 562 16.92 4.25 14.21
CA TYR A 562 15.95 3.19 13.99
C TYR A 562 16.13 2.08 15.02
N LEU A 563 15.05 1.68 15.68
CA LEU A 563 15.08 0.76 16.80
C LEU A 563 14.12 -0.41 16.55
N LEU A 564 14.63 -1.61 16.83
CA LEU A 564 13.83 -2.85 16.88
C LEU A 564 13.93 -3.49 18.26
N LEU A 565 12.79 -3.90 18.82
CA LEU A 565 12.70 -4.52 20.14
C LEU A 565 12.03 -5.90 20.05
N SER A 566 12.73 -6.95 20.51
CA SER A 566 12.30 -8.34 20.32
C SER A 566 11.35 -8.93 21.36
N SER A 567 11.01 -8.23 22.45
CA SER A 567 9.92 -8.64 23.36
C SER A 567 8.64 -7.80 23.21
N PHE A 568 7.47 -8.46 23.13
CA PHE A 568 6.14 -7.82 23.08
C PHE A 568 5.68 -7.30 24.44
N LYS A 569 6.35 -7.73 25.53
CA LYS A 569 6.05 -7.29 26.90
C LYS A 569 6.86 -6.06 27.31
N LYS A 570 7.74 -5.59 26.42
CA LYS A 570 8.59 -4.42 26.62
C LYS A 570 8.18 -3.36 25.61
N LYS A 571 8.32 -2.10 26.01
CA LYS A 571 8.19 -0.91 25.17
C LYS A 571 9.48 -0.11 25.23
N ALA A 572 9.83 0.51 24.11
CA ALA A 572 10.96 1.41 24.00
C ALA A 572 10.49 2.86 23.91
N LYS A 573 11.13 3.72 24.69
CA LYS A 573 10.83 5.15 24.72
C LYS A 573 12.14 5.94 24.63
N ILE A 574 12.26 6.76 23.60
CA ILE A 574 13.42 7.64 23.39
C ILE A 574 13.00 9.08 23.70
N ARG A 575 13.78 9.77 24.54
CA ARG A 575 13.62 11.20 24.82
C ARG A 575 14.80 11.99 24.28
N TYR A 576 14.51 13.14 23.70
CA TYR A 576 15.47 14.13 23.23
C TYR A 576 14.92 15.53 23.51
N ASN A 577 15.57 16.28 24.41
CA ASN A 577 15.03 17.52 24.98
C ASN A 577 13.59 17.29 25.49
N ASP A 578 12.62 18.10 25.04
CA ASP A 578 11.19 17.97 25.39
C ASP A 578 10.42 16.99 24.48
N GLN A 579 11.08 16.39 23.48
CA GLN A 579 10.45 15.45 22.56
C GLN A 579 10.55 14.01 23.07
N GLU A 580 9.47 13.27 22.87
CA GLU A 580 9.35 11.88 23.26
C GLU A 580 8.85 11.04 22.09
N PHE A 581 9.54 9.93 21.84
CA PHE A 581 9.25 8.97 20.79
C PHE A 581 9.02 7.60 21.45
N THR A 582 7.88 6.97 21.18
CA THR A 582 7.55 5.64 21.70
C THR A 582 7.44 4.66 20.54
N ASP A 583 7.94 3.45 20.74
CA ASP A 583 7.82 2.41 19.72
C ASP A 583 6.37 1.98 19.48
N GLN A 584 6.11 1.61 18.24
CA GLN A 584 4.84 1.02 17.82
C GLN A 584 5.09 -0.45 17.49
N ASP A 585 4.69 -1.33 18.40
CA ASP A 585 4.84 -2.79 18.25
C ASP A 585 6.30 -3.23 18.02
N GLY A 586 7.23 -2.71 18.83
CA GLY A 586 8.64 -3.06 18.76
C GLY A 586 9.42 -2.38 17.63
N ASN A 587 8.82 -1.41 16.93
CA ASN A 587 9.41 -0.68 15.83
C ASN A 587 9.38 0.83 16.09
N LEU A 588 10.50 1.52 15.90
CA LEU A 588 10.60 2.97 16.07
C LEU A 588 11.61 3.57 15.07
N LEU A 589 11.17 4.55 14.29
CA LEU A 589 12.02 5.38 13.44
C LEU A 589 11.93 6.84 13.88
N ILE A 590 13.08 7.46 14.15
CA ILE A 590 13.21 8.89 14.34
C ILE A 590 13.92 9.44 13.09
N PRO A 591 13.17 9.89 12.07
CA PRO A 591 13.76 10.48 10.88
C PRO A 591 14.36 11.85 11.20
N ALA A 592 15.35 12.29 10.41
CA ALA A 592 16.04 13.57 10.58
C ALA A 592 16.54 13.85 12.02
N ALA A 593 16.99 12.81 12.73
CA ALA A 593 17.46 12.87 14.10
C ALA A 593 18.58 13.93 14.28
N LYS A 594 18.55 14.65 15.40
CA LYS A 594 19.42 15.80 15.66
C LYS A 594 20.58 15.41 16.55
N SER A 595 21.74 16.03 16.37
CA SER A 595 22.87 15.83 17.29
C SER A 595 22.49 16.21 18.72
N GLY A 596 22.96 15.44 19.68
CA GLY A 596 22.80 15.72 21.11
C GLY A 596 22.59 14.47 21.94
N HIS A 597 22.14 14.66 23.17
CA HIS A 597 22.01 13.60 24.16
C HIS A 597 20.60 12.99 24.15
N TYR A 598 20.53 11.67 24.05
CA TYR A 598 19.30 10.90 24.00
C TYR A 598 19.21 9.97 25.21
N ARG A 599 17.98 9.80 25.71
CA ARG A 599 17.66 8.86 26.78
C ARG A 599 16.68 7.81 26.27
N LEU A 600 17.13 6.57 26.16
CA LEU A 600 16.32 5.41 25.77
C LEU A 600 15.91 4.61 27.01
N GLU A 601 14.63 4.39 27.20
CA GLU A 601 14.06 3.60 28.28
C GLU A 601 13.40 2.34 27.71
N ILE A 602 13.78 1.18 28.21
CA ILE A 602 13.09 -0.09 27.97
C ILE A 602 12.30 -0.44 29.22
N ILE A 603 10.98 -0.41 29.11
CA ILE A 603 10.05 -0.56 30.23
C ILE A 603 9.09 -1.71 29.92
N GLY A 604 8.76 -2.51 30.93
CA GLY A 604 7.72 -3.53 30.84
C GLY A 604 7.68 -4.47 32.03
N GLU A 605 6.75 -5.41 32.03
CA GLU A 605 6.56 -6.35 33.13
C GLU A 605 7.51 -7.57 33.01
N GLY A 606 7.83 -8.20 34.14
CA GLY A 606 8.61 -9.44 34.18
C GLY A 606 10.10 -9.34 33.80
N LYS A 607 10.79 -10.48 33.88
CA LYS A 607 12.21 -10.67 33.51
C LYS A 607 12.39 -11.38 32.17
N ASP A 608 11.42 -11.21 31.27
CA ASP A 608 11.47 -11.87 29.96
C ASP A 608 12.65 -11.32 29.13
N PRO A 609 13.50 -12.21 28.58
CA PRO A 609 14.63 -11.78 27.77
C PRO A 609 14.16 -11.05 26.51
N TYR A 610 14.90 -10.02 26.12
CA TYR A 610 14.70 -9.27 24.89
C TYR A 610 16.03 -8.92 24.25
N SER A 611 15.99 -8.71 22.95
CA SER A 611 17.06 -8.15 22.14
C SER A 611 16.63 -6.77 21.68
N LEU A 612 17.52 -5.81 21.85
CA LEU A 612 17.38 -4.45 21.36
C LEU A 612 18.36 -4.29 20.20
N TYR A 613 17.89 -3.79 19.06
CA TYR A 613 18.71 -3.41 17.91
C TYR A 613 18.53 -1.92 17.67
N LEU A 614 19.63 -1.18 17.55
CA LEU A 614 19.64 0.25 17.27
C LEU A 614 20.52 0.50 16.05
N LEU A 615 19.94 1.06 15.00
CA LEU A 615 20.63 1.60 13.84
C LEU A 615 20.74 3.12 13.98
N GLN A 616 21.94 3.62 13.68
CA GLN A 616 22.20 5.02 13.40
C GLN A 616 22.47 5.19 11.92
N THR A 617 21.92 6.23 11.32
CA THR A 617 22.35 6.73 10.00
C THR A 617 22.78 8.18 10.10
N ALA A 618 23.85 8.55 9.39
CA ALA A 618 24.27 9.94 9.22
C ALA A 618 24.97 10.09 7.86
N ASN A 619 24.42 10.92 6.98
CA ASN A 619 24.85 11.07 5.60
C ASN A 619 24.87 9.73 4.83
N ASN A 620 26.06 9.15 4.60
CA ASN A 620 26.25 7.83 3.98
C ASN A 620 26.91 6.84 4.95
N GLN A 621 26.83 7.11 6.26
CA GLN A 621 27.34 6.26 7.33
C GLN A 621 26.16 5.54 7.97
N GLU A 622 26.43 4.31 8.41
CA GLU A 622 25.49 3.49 9.16
C GLU A 622 26.23 2.78 10.29
N PHE A 623 25.54 2.51 11.41
CA PHE A 623 26.07 1.67 12.46
C PHE A 623 24.96 0.95 13.21
N TRP A 624 25.05 -0.38 13.25
CA TRP A 624 24.15 -1.22 14.03
C TRP A 624 24.80 -1.59 15.36
N GLU A 625 24.05 -1.38 16.44
CA GLU A 625 24.33 -1.92 17.76
C GLU A 625 23.20 -2.85 18.19
N SER A 626 23.52 -3.91 18.92
CA SER A 626 22.52 -4.82 19.46
C SER A 626 22.94 -5.39 20.80
N ILE A 627 21.98 -5.59 21.70
CA ILE A 627 22.21 -6.11 23.04
C ILE A 627 21.06 -6.99 23.51
N SER A 628 21.35 -8.06 24.26
CA SER A 628 20.34 -8.93 24.87
C SER A 628 20.29 -8.73 26.38
N LEU A 629 19.07 -8.63 26.91
CA LEU A 629 18.80 -8.19 28.27
C LEU A 629 17.61 -8.97 28.85
N LYS A 630 17.44 -8.94 30.18
CA LYS A 630 16.30 -9.57 30.88
C LYS A 630 15.47 -8.56 31.66
N ASP A 631 16.09 -7.51 32.18
CA ASP A 631 15.45 -6.51 33.03
C ASP A 631 15.17 -5.20 32.26
N ASN A 632 14.28 -4.38 32.81
CA ASN A 632 14.08 -3.01 32.34
C ASN A 632 15.37 -2.20 32.51
N ARG A 633 15.69 -1.35 31.53
CA ARG A 633 16.94 -0.60 31.48
C ARG A 633 16.74 0.78 30.89
N ILE A 634 17.62 1.69 31.30
CA ILE A 634 17.72 3.04 30.76
C ILE A 634 19.12 3.17 30.18
N PHE A 635 19.20 3.65 28.94
CA PHE A 635 20.42 3.96 28.20
C PHE A 635 20.48 5.46 27.96
N GLU A 636 21.67 6.02 28.11
CA GLU A 636 21.96 7.42 27.84
C GLU A 636 23.12 7.49 26.86
N PHE A 637 22.94 8.21 25.76
CA PHE A 637 23.88 8.19 24.66
C PHE A 637 23.88 9.48 23.84
N ASP A 638 25.01 9.79 23.21
CA ASP A 638 25.16 10.97 22.34
C ASP A 638 25.07 10.58 20.87
N PHE A 639 24.09 11.13 20.16
CA PHE A 639 24.00 11.01 18.70
C PHE A 639 24.67 12.20 18.00
N ASN A 640 25.27 11.95 16.84
CA ASN A 640 25.81 12.99 15.96
C ASN A 640 25.33 12.77 14.53
N SER A 641 24.55 13.72 14.02
CA SER A 641 23.90 13.65 12.71
C SER A 641 24.84 13.84 11.53
N GLN A 642 26.10 14.19 11.77
CA GLN A 642 27.13 14.38 10.75
C GLN A 642 28.12 13.22 10.69
N LYS A 643 28.47 12.66 11.86
CA LYS A 643 29.45 11.58 11.98
C LYS A 643 29.06 10.63 13.09
N ILE A 644 28.79 9.37 12.74
CA ILE A 644 28.32 8.38 13.71
C ILE A 644 29.36 8.12 14.80
N LYS A 645 28.89 8.12 16.04
CA LYS A 645 29.62 7.64 17.22
C LYS A 645 29.18 6.20 17.52
N PRO A 646 30.10 5.22 17.56
CA PRO A 646 29.74 3.84 17.87
C PRO A 646 29.51 3.62 19.39
N PHE A 647 28.77 2.56 19.74
CA PHE A 647 28.61 2.00 21.11
C PHE A 647 27.71 2.76 22.09
N LEU A 648 26.63 3.37 21.60
CA LEU A 648 25.68 4.16 22.36
C LEU A 648 24.99 3.41 23.49
N LEU A 649 24.54 2.19 23.24
CA LEU A 649 23.78 1.40 24.24
C LEU A 649 24.66 0.89 25.38
N THR A 650 25.98 1.10 25.28
CA THR A 650 26.95 0.42 26.13
C THR A 650 28.03 1.33 26.71
N GLN A 651 28.16 2.56 26.20
CA GLN A 651 29.22 3.53 26.53
C GLN A 651 29.40 3.78 28.03
N ASN A 652 28.30 3.83 28.78
CA ASN A 652 28.31 4.10 30.22
C ASN A 652 27.88 2.89 31.06
N GLN A 653 27.68 1.71 30.45
CA GLN A 653 27.18 0.50 31.12
C GLN A 653 27.96 -0.77 30.73
N PRO A 654 29.31 -0.77 30.84
CA PRO A 654 30.17 -1.88 30.40
C PRO A 654 29.85 -3.24 31.04
N MET A 655 29.29 -3.24 32.25
CA MET A 655 28.88 -4.47 32.94
C MET A 655 27.82 -5.26 32.17
N ILE A 656 26.93 -4.56 31.45
CA ILE A 656 25.89 -5.19 30.66
C ILE A 656 26.49 -5.90 29.45
N VAL A 657 27.47 -5.29 28.79
CA VAL A 657 28.18 -5.91 27.67
C VAL A 657 28.94 -7.15 28.12
N PHE A 658 29.55 -7.10 29.31
CA PHE A 658 30.17 -8.29 29.90
C PHE A 658 29.16 -9.42 30.07
N ASP A 659 27.97 -9.13 30.58
CA ASP A 659 26.93 -10.14 30.82
C ASP A 659 26.35 -10.72 29.52
N ASP A 660 26.01 -9.89 28.53
CA ASP A 660 25.54 -10.34 27.22
C ASP A 660 26.61 -11.21 26.51
N PHE A 661 27.87 -10.77 26.55
CA PHE A 661 28.98 -11.51 25.96
C PHE A 661 29.26 -12.84 26.70
N LEU A 662 29.17 -12.86 28.03
CA LEU A 662 29.30 -14.09 28.83
C LEU A 662 28.17 -15.07 28.55
N ASP A 663 26.92 -14.61 28.40
CA ASP A 663 25.78 -15.46 28.04
C ASP A 663 26.00 -16.12 26.66
N ASP A 664 26.52 -15.39 25.67
CA ASP A 664 26.85 -15.95 24.35
C ASP A 664 28.02 -16.95 24.39
N LEU A 665 29.09 -16.63 25.13
CA LEU A 665 30.20 -17.56 25.34
C LEU A 665 29.77 -18.81 26.09
N TYR A 666 28.87 -18.69 27.08
CA TYR A 666 28.34 -19.82 27.81
C TYR A 666 27.59 -20.77 26.86
N LYS A 667 26.69 -20.24 26.03
CA LYS A 667 25.98 -21.03 25.00
C LYS A 667 26.96 -21.72 24.06
N LEU A 668 27.95 -21.00 23.52
CA LEU A 668 28.98 -21.58 22.67
C LEU A 668 29.84 -22.64 23.35
N SER A 669 30.10 -22.49 24.66
CA SER A 669 30.92 -23.44 25.42
C SER A 669 30.29 -24.82 25.55
N GLN A 670 28.96 -24.91 25.42
CA GLN A 670 28.25 -26.19 25.38
C GLN A 670 28.54 -26.97 24.08
N GLU A 671 28.90 -26.26 23.00
CA GLU A 671 29.15 -26.85 21.68
C GLU A 671 30.64 -27.01 21.36
N ASN A 672 31.50 -26.23 22.03
CA ASN A 672 32.94 -26.23 21.80
C ASN A 672 33.68 -26.05 23.14
N SER A 673 34.27 -27.14 23.63
CA SER A 673 34.98 -27.18 24.92
C SER A 673 36.16 -26.19 25.02
N LYS A 674 36.72 -25.74 23.89
CA LYS A 674 37.78 -24.70 23.87
C LYS A 674 37.24 -23.31 24.22
N ILE A 675 35.94 -23.05 24.01
CA ILE A 675 35.30 -21.80 24.40
C ILE A 675 35.16 -21.71 25.92
N SER A 676 35.09 -22.83 26.65
CA SER A 676 35.03 -22.83 28.12
C SER A 676 36.23 -22.13 28.76
N ALA A 677 37.41 -22.21 28.13
CA ALA A 677 38.60 -21.47 28.58
C ALA A 677 38.46 -19.95 28.34
N ILE A 678 37.88 -19.55 27.21
CA ILE A 678 37.60 -18.15 26.88
C ILE A 678 36.54 -17.59 27.84
N TYR A 679 35.49 -18.34 28.13
CA TYR A 679 34.45 -17.99 29.10
C TYR A 679 35.04 -17.74 30.50
N LYS A 680 35.83 -18.68 31.03
CA LYS A 680 36.52 -18.52 32.33
C LYS A 680 37.40 -17.27 32.36
N LYS A 681 38.17 -17.04 31.31
CA LYS A 681 39.03 -15.86 31.20
C LYS A 681 38.25 -14.55 31.13
N THR A 682 37.08 -14.58 30.50
CA THR A 682 36.16 -13.44 30.44
C THR A 682 35.57 -13.14 31.83
N LEU A 683 35.27 -14.15 32.64
CA LEU A 683 34.90 -13.96 34.05
C LEU A 683 36.04 -13.30 34.85
N ASP A 684 37.28 -13.69 34.60
CA ASP A 684 38.43 -13.08 35.28
C ASP A 684 38.69 -11.63 34.81
N ALA A 685 38.51 -11.35 33.51
CA ALA A 685 38.51 -9.98 32.97
C ALA A 685 37.43 -9.11 33.63
N LYS A 686 36.22 -9.65 33.79
CA LYS A 686 35.14 -8.96 34.51
C LYS A 686 35.52 -8.65 35.96
N LYS A 687 36.20 -9.56 36.67
CA LYS A 687 36.71 -9.30 38.03
C LYS A 687 37.81 -8.23 38.04
N ALA A 688 38.72 -8.24 37.07
CA ALA A 688 39.77 -7.22 36.95
C ALA A 688 39.18 -5.83 36.70
N TYR A 689 38.16 -5.74 35.86
CA TYR A 689 37.38 -4.52 35.63
C TYR A 689 36.75 -3.99 36.93
N LEU A 690 36.08 -4.85 37.71
CA LEU A 690 35.48 -4.48 39.01
C LEU A 690 36.51 -4.05 40.06
N LYS A 691 37.74 -4.55 39.96
CA LYS A 691 38.87 -4.15 40.84
C LYS A 691 39.60 -2.90 40.33
N HIS A 692 39.17 -2.30 39.22
CA HIS A 692 39.83 -1.19 38.54
C HIS A 692 41.29 -1.49 38.11
N ASP A 693 41.66 -2.76 37.92
CA ASP A 693 42.99 -3.16 37.45
C ASP A 693 43.06 -3.12 35.91
N GLN A 694 43.27 -1.93 35.38
CA GLN A 694 43.30 -1.66 33.93
C GLN A 694 44.45 -2.37 33.19
N SER A 695 45.58 -2.65 33.86
CA SER A 695 46.71 -3.33 33.24
C SER A 695 46.41 -4.81 33.03
N LEU A 696 45.95 -5.48 34.10
CA LEU A 696 45.54 -6.88 34.04
C LEU A 696 44.35 -7.06 33.10
N LEU A 697 43.35 -6.18 33.18
CA LEU A 697 42.18 -6.19 32.31
C LEU A 697 42.59 -6.15 30.84
N LYS A 698 43.43 -5.18 30.43
CA LYS A 698 43.88 -5.07 29.05
C LYS A 698 44.61 -6.33 28.59
N SER A 699 45.51 -6.88 29.41
CA SER A 699 46.23 -8.11 29.11
C SER A 699 45.27 -9.30 28.90
N GLN A 700 44.25 -9.42 29.76
CA GLN A 700 43.24 -10.48 29.64
C GLN A 700 42.38 -10.31 28.38
N LEU A 701 41.95 -9.09 28.06
CA LEU A 701 41.17 -8.79 26.85
C LEU A 701 41.96 -9.08 25.57
N ASP A 702 43.23 -8.67 25.49
CA ASP A 702 44.09 -8.98 24.34
C ASP A 702 44.20 -10.51 24.13
N GLN A 703 44.31 -11.28 25.22
CA GLN A 703 44.37 -12.74 25.14
C GLN A 703 43.02 -13.38 24.76
N ILE A 704 41.89 -12.82 25.22
CA ILE A 704 40.55 -13.27 24.82
C ILE A 704 40.36 -13.08 23.32
N HIS A 705 40.72 -11.90 22.80
CA HIS A 705 40.62 -11.57 21.37
C HIS A 705 41.39 -12.54 20.48
N GLN A 706 42.66 -12.76 20.79
CA GLN A 706 43.52 -13.69 20.06
C GLN A 706 42.95 -15.12 20.11
N ASN A 707 42.46 -15.54 21.28
CA ASN A 707 41.88 -16.88 21.44
C ASN A 707 40.60 -17.05 20.61
N LEU A 708 39.71 -16.06 20.57
CA LEU A 708 38.50 -16.08 19.73
C LEU A 708 38.86 -16.21 18.25
N LEU A 709 39.73 -15.34 17.75
CA LEU A 709 40.16 -15.35 16.35
C LEU A 709 40.85 -16.65 15.96
N SER A 710 41.67 -17.23 16.86
CA SER A 710 42.34 -18.51 16.61
C SER A 710 41.37 -19.69 16.46
N GLN A 711 40.17 -19.61 17.06
CA GLN A 711 39.17 -20.66 16.88
C GLN A 711 38.60 -20.66 15.46
N ILE A 712 38.42 -19.49 14.83
CA ILE A 712 37.83 -19.38 13.49
C ILE A 712 38.55 -20.28 12.48
N GLY A 713 39.88 -20.28 12.49
CA GLY A 713 40.68 -21.09 11.58
C GLY A 713 40.41 -22.60 11.66
N ARG A 714 39.88 -23.07 12.79
CA ARG A 714 39.60 -24.48 13.11
C ARG A 714 38.12 -24.84 13.00
N LEU A 715 37.24 -23.86 12.83
CA LEU A 715 35.81 -24.10 12.66
C LEU A 715 35.51 -24.53 11.23
N SER A 716 34.51 -25.39 11.13
CA SER A 716 33.85 -25.70 9.86
C SER A 716 33.17 -24.45 9.32
N THR A 717 33.11 -24.36 7.99
CA THR A 717 32.49 -23.23 7.28
C THR A 717 30.96 -23.20 7.43
N ASP A 718 30.37 -23.67 8.53
CA ASP A 718 28.96 -23.52 8.94
C ASP A 718 28.80 -22.76 10.28
N LYS A 719 29.92 -22.49 11.03
CA LYS A 719 29.94 -21.66 12.27
C LYS A 719 30.48 -20.19 12.31
N TYR A 720 31.10 -19.61 11.28
CA TYR A 720 31.75 -18.29 11.20
C TYR A 720 30.82 -17.11 11.46
N ASN A 721 29.64 -16.95 10.84
CA ASN A 721 28.86 -15.72 11.06
C ASN A 721 28.55 -15.54 12.56
N ARG A 722 28.13 -16.63 13.25
CA ARG A 722 27.92 -16.63 14.71
C ARG A 722 29.18 -16.22 15.47
N TYR A 723 30.36 -16.68 15.05
CA TYR A 723 31.63 -16.28 15.66
C TYR A 723 32.04 -14.84 15.33
N PHE A 724 31.76 -14.35 14.12
CA PHE A 724 32.01 -12.96 13.72
C PHE A 724 31.14 -12.00 14.52
N GLU A 725 29.87 -12.32 14.73
CA GLU A 725 28.98 -11.56 15.63
C GLU A 725 29.52 -11.48 17.05
N ILE A 726 29.99 -12.61 17.60
CA ILE A 726 30.57 -12.67 18.94
C ILE A 726 31.88 -11.89 19.03
N ILE A 727 32.69 -11.90 17.97
CA ILE A 727 33.90 -11.06 17.89
C ILE A 727 33.54 -9.58 17.82
N ASN A 728 32.52 -9.20 17.04
CA ASN A 728 32.03 -7.82 16.99
C ASN A 728 31.54 -7.37 18.37
N LYS A 729 30.74 -8.18 19.07
CA LYS A 729 30.34 -7.91 20.46
C LYS A 729 31.54 -7.75 21.40
N PHE A 730 32.56 -8.61 21.26
CA PHE A 730 33.78 -8.52 22.06
C PHE A 730 34.59 -7.25 21.78
N GLU A 731 34.70 -6.82 20.52
CA GLU A 731 35.39 -5.57 20.16
C GLU A 731 34.68 -4.35 20.76
N ASN A 732 33.35 -4.37 20.81
CA ASN A 732 32.55 -3.36 21.50
C ASN A 732 32.83 -3.37 23.01
N LEU A 733 32.90 -4.56 23.62
CA LEU A 733 33.28 -4.72 25.03
C LEU A 733 34.68 -4.18 25.31
N TYR A 734 35.65 -4.47 24.43
CA TYR A 734 37.04 -4.04 24.59
C TYR A 734 37.16 -2.52 24.71
N GLN A 735 36.44 -1.79 23.86
CA GLN A 735 36.43 -0.32 23.87
C GLN A 735 35.70 0.25 25.10
N SER A 736 34.62 -0.39 25.58
CA SER A 736 33.79 0.18 26.65
C SER A 736 34.37 0.06 28.06
N VAL A 737 35.30 -0.88 28.29
CA VAL A 737 35.82 -1.21 29.64
C VAL A 737 37.17 -0.57 29.98
N LEU A 738 37.86 -0.01 28.98
CA LEU A 738 39.19 0.59 29.13
C LEU A 738 39.10 2.11 29.11
N THR A 739 39.45 2.76 30.22
CA THR A 739 39.24 4.20 30.45
C THR A 739 40.54 5.03 30.54
N LYS A 740 41.71 4.38 30.56
CA LYS A 740 43.00 5.09 30.65
C LYS A 740 43.30 5.89 29.37
N ASN A 741 43.85 7.09 29.58
CA ASN A 741 44.18 8.06 28.54
C ASN A 741 45.04 7.39 27.43
N ILE A 742 44.59 7.53 26.19
CA ILE A 742 45.12 6.84 25.01
C ILE A 742 46.60 7.16 24.78
N ASP A 743 47.04 8.35 25.21
CA ASP A 743 48.41 8.85 25.11
C ASP A 743 49.44 7.99 25.86
N SER A 744 49.04 7.18 26.85
CA SER A 744 49.98 6.30 27.59
C SER A 744 50.00 4.85 27.11
N LEU A 745 49.16 4.46 26.14
CA LEU A 745 48.98 3.05 25.72
C LEU A 745 49.32 2.79 24.24
N CYS A 746 49.42 3.85 23.42
CA CYS A 746 49.82 3.79 22.03
C CYS A 746 50.69 5.01 21.72
N GLY A 747 51.91 4.83 21.20
CA GLY A 747 52.57 5.92 20.50
C GLY A 747 51.68 6.36 19.35
N VAL A 748 51.52 7.65 19.12
CA VAL A 748 50.54 8.26 18.18
C VAL A 748 50.54 7.62 16.78
N SER A 749 51.65 6.99 16.35
CA SER A 749 51.78 6.27 15.08
C SER A 749 51.24 4.82 15.07
N SER A 750 51.25 4.09 16.19
CA SER A 750 50.87 2.66 16.22
C SER A 750 49.36 2.40 16.29
N CYS A 751 48.58 3.45 16.56
CA CYS A 751 47.12 3.40 16.63
C CYS A 751 46.43 3.98 15.37
N LEU A 752 47.20 4.45 14.37
CA LEU A 752 46.65 4.94 13.10
C LEU A 752 46.22 3.77 12.20
N PHE A 753 45.01 3.87 11.66
CA PHE A 753 44.50 2.98 10.62
C PHE A 753 45.25 3.21 9.29
N ASP A 754 46.26 2.40 9.00
CA ASP A 754 46.92 2.42 7.68
C ASP A 754 46.12 1.59 6.67
N ILE A 755 45.13 2.26 6.06
CA ILE A 755 44.28 1.67 5.01
C ILE A 755 45.10 1.12 3.83
N ASN A 756 46.26 1.73 3.52
CA ASN A 756 47.09 1.32 2.39
C ASN A 756 47.84 0.02 2.70
N LYS A 757 48.34 -0.13 3.93
CA LYS A 757 48.93 -1.38 4.41
C LYS A 757 47.90 -2.52 4.37
N ILE A 758 46.71 -2.29 4.92
CA ILE A 758 45.65 -3.31 4.97
C ILE A 758 45.16 -3.69 3.57
N LYS A 759 44.96 -2.73 2.67
CA LYS A 759 44.56 -3.01 1.27
C LYS A 759 45.55 -3.95 0.56
N LYS A 760 46.86 -3.81 0.82
CA LYS A 760 47.89 -4.70 0.26
C LYS A 760 47.81 -6.14 0.79
N MET A 761 47.20 -6.34 1.96
CA MET A 761 47.06 -7.66 2.59
C MET A 761 45.88 -8.48 2.05
N PHE A 762 44.98 -7.93 1.21
CA PHE A 762 43.88 -8.69 0.59
C PHE A 762 44.37 -9.62 -0.54
N THR A 763 45.34 -10.46 -0.22
CA THR A 763 45.84 -11.52 -1.10
C THR A 763 45.12 -12.83 -0.77
N ASN A 764 45.07 -13.78 -1.71
CA ASN A 764 44.51 -15.12 -1.48
C ASN A 764 43.01 -15.20 -1.12
N CYS A 765 42.28 -14.09 -1.12
CA CYS A 765 40.85 -14.06 -0.81
C CYS A 765 40.02 -15.00 -1.69
N GLU A 766 40.43 -15.22 -2.93
CA GLU A 766 39.67 -16.03 -3.88
C GLU A 766 40.11 -17.50 -3.98
N LYS A 767 40.95 -18.02 -3.06
CA LYS A 767 41.43 -19.41 -3.15
C LYS A 767 40.40 -20.48 -2.80
N SER A 768 39.44 -20.17 -1.93
CA SER A 768 38.39 -21.10 -1.48
C SER A 768 37.21 -20.33 -0.89
N LYS A 769 36.06 -20.99 -0.70
CA LYS A 769 34.91 -20.39 0.01
C LYS A 769 35.32 -19.87 1.40
N LYS A 770 36.16 -20.62 2.12
CA LYS A 770 36.71 -20.23 3.44
C LYS A 770 37.46 -18.90 3.39
N THR A 771 38.41 -18.76 2.46
CA THR A 771 39.22 -17.53 2.35
C THR A 771 38.38 -16.34 1.91
N ALA A 772 37.37 -16.56 1.05
CA ALA A 772 36.48 -15.51 0.57
C ALA A 772 35.67 -14.89 1.71
N LEU A 773 35.17 -15.73 2.62
CA LEU A 773 34.38 -15.29 3.79
C LEU A 773 35.23 -14.54 4.81
N LEU A 774 36.46 -15.02 5.08
CA LEU A 774 37.38 -14.34 5.98
C LEU A 774 37.77 -12.95 5.46
N CYS A 775 38.03 -12.83 4.16
CA CYS A 775 38.28 -11.54 3.55
C CYS A 775 37.02 -10.65 3.53
N GLN A 776 35.82 -11.20 3.31
CA GLN A 776 34.59 -10.42 3.35
C GLN A 776 34.37 -9.78 4.73
N GLU A 777 34.61 -10.53 5.82
CA GLU A 777 34.52 -9.98 7.18
C GLU A 777 35.60 -8.91 7.44
N ALA A 778 36.83 -9.14 6.96
CA ALA A 778 37.91 -8.15 7.06
C ALA A 778 37.58 -6.86 6.29
N GLU A 779 36.96 -6.98 5.11
CA GLU A 779 36.51 -5.88 4.27
C GLU A 779 35.38 -5.10 4.96
N ALA A 780 34.40 -5.79 5.56
CA ALA A 780 33.33 -5.17 6.32
C ALA A 780 33.86 -4.35 7.51
N LYS A 781 34.81 -4.91 8.28
CA LYS A 781 35.48 -4.19 9.38
C LYS A 781 36.29 -2.99 8.89
N MET A 782 37.01 -3.13 7.79
CA MET A 782 37.74 -2.02 7.16
C MET A 782 36.78 -0.90 6.74
N ASN A 783 35.68 -1.23 6.07
CA ASN A 783 34.70 -0.25 5.63
C ASN A 783 34.06 0.47 6.84
N LEU A 784 33.73 -0.27 7.90
CA LEU A 784 33.24 0.33 9.14
C LEU A 784 34.23 1.34 9.74
N LEU A 785 35.53 1.02 9.79
CA LEU A 785 36.57 1.95 10.28
C LEU A 785 36.66 3.24 9.46
N THR A 786 36.28 3.21 8.18
CA THR A 786 36.21 4.43 7.34
C THR A 786 34.95 5.26 7.58
N GLN A 787 33.91 4.67 8.18
CA GLN A 787 32.60 5.29 8.39
C GLN A 787 32.41 5.89 9.78
N ILE A 788 33.23 5.53 10.78
CA ILE A 788 33.07 6.01 12.16
C ILE A 788 34.07 7.10 12.55
N ASP A 789 33.85 7.78 13.68
CA ASP A 789 34.86 8.68 14.24
C ASP A 789 36.02 7.94 14.94
N THR A 790 37.03 7.60 14.15
CA THR A 790 38.23 6.91 14.62
C THR A 790 39.02 7.68 15.69
N ARG A 791 38.89 9.02 15.73
CA ARG A 791 39.55 9.86 16.76
C ARG A 791 38.91 9.73 18.14
N SER A 792 37.60 9.50 18.20
CA SER A 792 36.90 9.28 19.46
C SER A 792 36.98 7.82 19.96
N SER A 793 37.50 6.89 19.16
CA SER A 793 37.53 5.45 19.49
C SER A 793 38.84 4.75 19.08
N PRO A 794 40.01 5.20 19.53
CA PRO A 794 41.29 4.65 19.08
C PRO A 794 41.59 3.22 19.56
N LEU A 795 41.04 2.77 20.70
CA LEU A 795 41.18 1.37 21.13
C LEU A 795 40.41 0.42 20.20
N LEU A 796 39.27 0.86 19.68
CA LEU A 796 38.48 0.14 18.69
C LEU A 796 39.27 0.02 17.38
N VAL A 797 39.85 1.13 16.91
CA VAL A 797 40.70 1.12 15.71
C VAL A 797 41.82 0.11 15.88
N GLN A 798 42.48 0.10 17.05
CA GLN A 798 43.54 -0.84 17.35
C GLN A 798 43.07 -2.31 17.34
N ILE A 799 41.95 -2.62 18.01
CA ILE A 799 41.46 -4.00 18.11
C ILE A 799 40.91 -4.51 16.77
N MET A 800 40.19 -3.67 16.03
CA MET A 800 39.68 -4.01 14.70
C MET A 800 40.82 -4.19 13.69
N ASN A 801 41.90 -3.40 13.78
CA ASN A 801 43.11 -3.63 12.98
C ASN A 801 43.71 -5.01 13.23
N LYS A 802 43.84 -5.41 14.50
CA LYS A 802 44.31 -6.76 14.85
C LYS A 802 43.38 -7.84 14.28
N SER A 803 42.06 -7.63 14.33
CA SER A 803 41.09 -8.55 13.73
C SER A 803 41.26 -8.67 12.23
N ILE A 804 41.34 -7.54 11.52
CA ILE A 804 41.54 -7.50 10.07
C ILE A 804 42.82 -8.25 9.68
N GLU A 805 43.95 -7.92 10.33
CA GLU A 805 45.22 -8.58 10.06
C GLU A 805 45.15 -10.09 10.31
N GLN A 806 44.50 -10.52 11.39
CA GLN A 806 44.37 -11.93 11.73
C GLN A 806 43.43 -12.70 10.79
N LEU A 807 42.31 -12.10 10.38
CA LEU A 807 41.40 -12.68 9.39
C LEU A 807 42.12 -12.86 8.04
N LEU A 808 42.88 -11.85 7.61
CA LEU A 808 43.68 -11.92 6.38
C LEU A 808 44.81 -12.96 6.47
N LYS A 809 45.48 -13.10 7.62
CA LYS A 809 46.43 -14.21 7.87
C LYS A 809 45.75 -15.57 7.78
N LEU A 810 44.56 -15.74 8.36
CA LEU A 810 43.78 -16.98 8.26
C LEU A 810 43.33 -17.27 6.83
N ALA A 811 43.13 -16.23 6.02
CA ALA A 811 42.89 -16.35 4.58
C ALA A 811 44.17 -16.69 3.77
N GLY A 812 45.33 -16.77 4.44
CA GLY A 812 46.62 -17.14 3.84
C GLY A 812 47.41 -15.95 3.31
N SER A 813 47.07 -14.71 3.68
CA SER A 813 47.80 -13.52 3.23
C SER A 813 49.19 -13.44 3.84
N LYS A 814 50.18 -13.06 3.02
CA LYS A 814 51.54 -12.79 3.51
C LYS A 814 51.62 -11.35 3.99
N ILE A 815 52.26 -11.13 5.15
CA ILE A 815 52.53 -9.80 5.72
C ILE A 815 53.87 -9.29 5.21
#